data_AF-A0A969MR14-F1
#
_entry.id   AF-A0A969MR14-F1
#
_cell.length_a   1.000
_cell.length_b   1.000
_cell.length_c   1.000
_cell.angle_alpha   90.00
_cell.angle_beta   90.00
_cell.angle_gamma   90.00
#
_symmetry.space_group_name_H-M   'P 1'
#
loop_
_entity.id
_entity.type
_entity.pdbx_description
1 polymer ?
#
loop_
_entity_poly.entity_id
_entity_poly.type
_entity_poly.pdbx_seq_one_letter_code
_entity_poly.pdbx_strand_id
1 'polypeptide(L)'
;MHPSISIVITVYNRSHYLGTAIESVLNQTHCDFELVIWDDASTDNSLDIAYQYASCDRRIRVIAAKQNTGFPTAIKAAVAATMGDYIGWVDSDDMLAPTAIEETSLILNNHPQVGLVYTDYELMDSEGNLHGLGPRCQIPYSKEGLLVDLMTFHFRLIRRSVYDAVGGVDDSFASGEDYDLCLKLSEVTEVYHIAKPLYYYRRHDSNVTNDNLKNIYWAQKAINDALKRRGLSSDYELDTHLTAFFSIKPKLKKAGDIVQEGEGESHSDNRFQGNILNATVQKSAKVEKNSLAPLVSIIIPCYNPGAMFERCLLSCFEQTYPNIEIIIVDNNSTDGAIAIARQLAATTSHRVIFTICHAQGQNNAFNHGFTLASGDYIQWLDADDSLMSNKIELQVAALEQNPNFDIAYGDWEYCFYQSDVEEGENSQRIIPQKRCQHRFSFTSRQYDDYLLQALSHNWQPPLSYLLRRACAVKLQELKAWNPHTFLATDREYYTIAAIIGLRFLYVPNALVRYNFWSPTQNSRKASYSWRAGCYKRMHLRFQEIAAQQPLQRITKQHWFLLKQNWDLWKLAPVTLMQKAPDSFFLIDRRTEYKITINQAEARVISALHRINTVCTLEDHAHRIVHLMAQHIVVSHKIDSYDFVVEELSKWVGIEYSSNHDRLTWKQPQLDIKNAYKDECPSNSKEQLRALINTITWFAPLFEQQRLAVFYILDKLRNAGMLVQHTPVQSSLNLLAQL
;
A
#
# COMPACT_ATOMS: atom_id res chain seq x y z
N MET A 1 47.68 4.90 13.50
CA MET A 1 46.49 5.78 13.50
C MET A 1 45.34 4.96 14.03
N HIS A 2 44.51 5.53 14.90
CA HIS A 2 43.26 4.89 15.33
C HIS A 2 42.25 5.00 14.17
N PRO A 3 41.61 3.89 13.74
CA PRO A 3 40.62 3.96 12.67
C PRO A 3 39.43 4.78 13.14
N SER A 4 38.92 5.69 12.29
CA SER A 4 37.79 6.55 12.64
C SER A 4 36.44 5.81 12.69
N ILE A 5 36.35 4.65 12.04
CA ILE A 5 35.12 3.86 11.91
C ILE A 5 35.37 2.41 12.33
N SER A 6 34.47 1.87 13.13
CA SER A 6 34.42 0.46 13.50
C SER A 6 33.16 -0.19 12.95
N ILE A 7 33.35 -1.23 12.13
CA ILE A 7 32.28 -2.11 11.67
C ILE A 7 32.35 -3.41 12.44
N VAL A 8 31.18 -3.91 12.86
CA VAL A 8 31.06 -5.18 13.57
C VAL A 8 30.24 -6.17 12.74
N ILE A 9 30.67 -7.43 12.71
CA ILE A 9 29.84 -8.55 12.27
C ILE A 9 29.81 -9.56 13.41
N THR A 10 28.64 -9.82 13.99
CA THR A 10 28.44 -10.96 14.89
C THR A 10 28.00 -12.16 14.08
N VAL A 11 28.58 -13.33 14.33
CA VAL A 11 28.26 -14.55 13.59
C VAL A 11 28.03 -15.75 14.50
N TYR A 12 27.00 -16.53 14.19
CA TYR A 12 26.77 -17.85 14.75
C TYR A 12 26.17 -18.75 13.67
N ASN A 13 26.95 -19.74 13.20
CA ASN A 13 26.54 -20.71 12.20
C ASN A 13 25.98 -20.09 10.89
N ARG A 14 26.82 -19.29 10.20
CA ARG A 14 26.48 -18.60 8.93
C ARG A 14 27.57 -18.78 7.87
N SER A 15 28.21 -19.94 7.80
CA SER A 15 29.34 -20.16 6.88
C SER A 15 28.99 -19.90 5.40
N HIS A 16 27.71 -20.04 5.03
CA HIS A 16 27.24 -19.83 3.66
C HIS A 16 27.19 -18.36 3.23
N TYR A 17 27.05 -17.42 4.17
CA TYR A 17 26.86 -16.00 3.86
C TYR A 17 27.97 -15.11 4.42
N LEU A 18 28.69 -15.56 5.44
CA LEU A 18 29.71 -14.75 6.11
C LEU A 18 30.76 -14.19 5.15
N GLY A 19 31.20 -14.97 4.15
CA GLY A 19 32.19 -14.53 3.17
C GLY A 19 31.71 -13.31 2.36
N THR A 20 30.48 -13.35 1.86
CA THR A 20 29.91 -12.23 1.08
C THR A 20 29.64 -11.00 1.94
N ALA A 21 29.25 -11.19 3.20
CA ALA A 21 29.11 -10.11 4.17
C ALA A 21 30.45 -9.40 4.40
N ILE A 22 31.53 -10.16 4.69
CA ILE A 22 32.88 -9.62 4.88
C ILE A 22 33.36 -8.89 3.62
N GLU A 23 33.21 -9.50 2.44
CA GLU A 23 33.61 -8.90 1.17
C GLU A 23 32.90 -7.57 0.90
N SER A 24 31.62 -7.47 1.25
CA SER A 24 30.85 -6.22 1.08
C SER A 24 31.40 -5.07 1.94
N VAL A 25 31.95 -5.37 3.13
CA VAL A 25 32.62 -4.39 4.00
C VAL A 25 34.03 -4.07 3.48
N LEU A 26 34.78 -5.08 3.02
CA LEU A 26 36.14 -4.86 2.50
C LEU A 26 36.17 -4.01 1.23
N ASN A 27 35.12 -4.10 0.41
CA ASN A 27 34.96 -3.39 -0.86
C ASN A 27 34.35 -1.98 -0.72
N GLN A 28 34.26 -1.44 0.49
CA GLN A 28 33.77 -0.08 0.72
C GLN A 28 34.72 0.97 0.14
N THR A 29 34.16 2.05 -0.43
CA THR A 29 34.94 3.18 -0.96
C THR A 29 35.72 3.93 0.12
N HIS A 30 35.23 3.89 1.36
CA HIS A 30 35.94 4.41 2.53
C HIS A 30 36.88 3.34 3.10
N CYS A 31 38.19 3.58 3.08
CA CYS A 31 39.19 2.58 3.45
C CYS A 31 39.62 2.61 4.94
N ASP A 32 39.39 3.71 5.67
CA ASP A 32 39.82 3.89 7.06
C ASP A 32 38.79 3.35 8.06
N PHE A 33 38.73 2.02 8.16
CA PHE A 33 37.90 1.34 9.16
C PHE A 33 38.61 0.13 9.76
N GLU A 34 38.17 -0.31 10.94
CA GLU A 34 38.38 -1.67 11.42
C GLU A 34 37.11 -2.51 11.24
N LEU A 35 37.29 -3.81 11.00
CA LEU A 35 36.21 -4.79 10.99
C LEU A 35 36.44 -5.78 12.13
N VAL A 36 35.57 -5.75 13.14
CA VAL A 36 35.58 -6.73 14.23
C VAL A 36 34.55 -7.82 13.92
N ILE A 37 35.03 -9.04 13.73
CA ILE A 37 34.18 -10.22 13.57
C ILE A 37 34.11 -10.93 14.91
N TRP A 38 32.93 -10.97 15.51
CA TRP A 38 32.67 -11.68 16.75
C TRP A 38 31.97 -12.99 16.46
N ASP A 39 32.68 -14.10 16.59
CA ASP A 39 32.10 -15.43 16.49
C ASP A 39 31.51 -15.85 17.84
N ASP A 40 30.19 -16.02 17.91
CA ASP A 40 29.47 -16.41 19.13
C ASP A 40 29.45 -17.94 19.30
N ALA A 41 30.64 -18.54 19.21
CA ALA A 41 30.91 -19.97 19.29
C ALA A 41 30.23 -20.80 18.18
N SER A 42 30.49 -20.46 16.92
CA SER A 42 30.00 -21.24 15.77
C SER A 42 30.55 -22.67 15.80
N THR A 43 29.72 -23.60 15.35
CA THR A 43 30.05 -25.02 15.20
C THR A 43 30.23 -25.42 13.73
N ASP A 44 29.89 -24.53 12.80
CA ASP A 44 30.15 -24.68 11.37
C ASP A 44 31.48 -24.03 10.97
N ASN A 45 31.71 -23.87 9.66
CA ASN A 45 32.94 -23.32 9.10
C ASN A 45 33.04 -21.78 9.22
N SER A 46 32.14 -21.09 9.95
CA SER A 46 32.13 -19.62 10.04
C SER A 46 33.41 -19.06 10.63
N LEU A 47 33.92 -19.65 11.72
CA LEU A 47 35.12 -19.17 12.40
C LEU A 47 36.37 -19.31 11.51
N ASP A 48 36.49 -20.43 10.80
CA ASP A 48 37.60 -20.66 9.87
C ASP A 48 37.57 -19.68 8.69
N ILE A 49 36.38 -19.39 8.14
CA ILE A 49 36.20 -18.34 7.12
C ILE A 49 36.66 -16.99 7.65
N ALA A 50 36.23 -16.59 8.87
CA ALA A 50 36.65 -15.33 9.47
C ALA A 50 38.17 -15.23 9.62
N TYR A 51 38.84 -16.30 10.09
CA TYR A 51 40.30 -16.33 10.22
C TYR A 51 41.02 -16.27 8.87
N GLN A 52 40.47 -16.90 7.82
CA GLN A 52 41.03 -16.80 6.47
C GLN A 52 41.05 -15.36 5.98
N TYR A 53 39.94 -14.62 6.09
CA TYR A 53 39.92 -13.20 5.73
C TYR A 53 40.86 -12.36 6.60
N ALA A 54 40.93 -12.62 7.91
CA ALA A 54 41.82 -11.89 8.82
C ALA A 54 43.31 -12.12 8.54
N SER A 55 43.68 -13.28 7.99
CA SER A 55 45.05 -13.54 7.53
C SER A 55 45.42 -12.74 6.28
N CYS A 56 44.43 -12.32 5.49
CA CYS A 56 44.59 -11.61 4.23
C CYS A 56 44.44 -10.09 4.35
N ASP A 57 43.63 -9.59 5.29
CA ASP A 57 43.38 -8.16 5.48
C ASP A 57 43.58 -7.72 6.94
N ARG A 58 44.57 -6.85 7.15
CA ARG A 58 44.96 -6.32 8.47
C ARG A 58 43.89 -5.48 9.17
N ARG A 59 42.83 -5.07 8.47
CA ARG A 59 41.71 -4.32 9.05
C ARG A 59 40.79 -5.24 9.86
N ILE A 60 40.87 -6.55 9.66
CA ILE A 60 39.98 -7.52 10.29
C ILE A 60 40.58 -8.02 11.60
N ARG A 61 39.76 -8.06 12.64
CA ARG A 61 40.06 -8.71 13.91
C ARG A 61 38.95 -9.69 14.26
N VAL A 62 39.33 -10.94 14.49
CA VAL A 62 38.39 -12.02 14.84
C VAL A 62 38.49 -12.30 16.34
N ILE A 63 37.34 -12.34 17.01
CA ILE A 63 37.22 -12.69 18.42
C ILE A 63 36.21 -13.82 18.53
N ALA A 64 36.64 -14.96 19.07
CA ALA A 64 35.77 -16.11 19.30
C ALA A 64 35.32 -16.18 20.76
N ALA A 65 34.00 -16.21 20.97
CA ALA A 65 33.41 -16.45 22.27
C ALA A 65 33.61 -17.91 22.70
N LYS A 66 33.69 -18.15 24.01
CA LYS A 66 33.83 -19.51 24.56
C LYS A 66 32.56 -20.35 24.45
N GLN A 67 31.41 -19.69 24.39
CA GLN A 67 30.08 -20.29 24.32
C GLN A 67 29.15 -19.32 23.61
N ASN A 68 28.07 -19.83 23.04
CA ASN A 68 27.02 -19.01 22.46
C ASN A 68 26.28 -18.24 23.56
N THR A 69 26.19 -16.93 23.41
CA THR A 69 25.56 -16.00 24.35
C THR A 69 24.32 -15.32 23.78
N GLY A 70 24.07 -15.47 22.47
CA GLY A 70 22.97 -14.83 21.76
C GLY A 70 23.32 -13.41 21.31
N PHE A 71 22.58 -12.93 20.29
CA PHE A 71 22.90 -11.71 19.57
C PHE A 71 23.09 -10.46 20.46
N PRO A 72 22.19 -10.12 21.41
CA PRO A 72 22.34 -8.90 22.21
C PRO A 72 23.60 -8.88 23.09
N THR A 73 24.00 -10.03 23.64
CA THR A 73 25.24 -10.15 24.42
C THR A 73 26.46 -10.11 23.50
N ALA A 74 26.40 -10.83 22.37
CA ALA A 74 27.47 -10.86 21.38
C ALA A 74 27.75 -9.48 20.78
N ILE A 75 26.73 -8.73 20.35
CA ILE A 75 26.90 -7.41 19.74
C ILE A 75 27.44 -6.40 20.74
N LYS A 76 26.99 -6.45 22.01
CA LYS A 76 27.50 -5.58 23.08
C LYS A 76 28.98 -5.85 23.36
N ALA A 77 29.37 -7.12 23.45
CA ALA A 77 30.77 -7.52 23.64
C ALA A 77 31.65 -7.16 22.43
N ALA A 78 31.12 -7.34 21.21
CA ALA A 78 31.80 -7.00 19.98
C ALA A 78 32.02 -5.48 19.84
N VAL A 79 31.01 -4.66 20.11
CA VAL A 79 31.12 -3.20 20.12
C VAL A 79 32.10 -2.73 21.20
N ALA A 80 32.10 -3.32 22.39
CA ALA A 80 33.08 -3.01 23.44
C ALA A 80 34.52 -3.31 23.03
N ALA A 81 34.73 -4.21 22.07
CA ALA A 81 36.05 -4.53 21.54
C ALA A 81 36.53 -3.53 20.47
N THR A 82 35.69 -2.62 19.99
CA THR A 82 36.01 -1.63 18.93
C THR A 82 36.59 -0.32 19.47
N MET A 83 37.25 0.46 18.62
CA MET A 83 37.99 1.68 18.98
C MET A 83 37.58 2.95 18.22
N GLY A 84 36.85 2.85 17.10
CA GLY A 84 36.57 3.96 16.20
C GLY A 84 35.49 4.92 16.70
N ASP A 85 35.56 6.18 16.28
CA ASP A 85 34.63 7.25 16.69
C ASP A 85 33.19 7.03 16.21
N TYR A 86 33.04 6.27 15.12
CA TYR A 86 31.77 5.80 14.59
C TYR A 86 31.65 4.28 14.65
N ILE A 87 30.46 3.80 14.97
CA ILE A 87 30.15 2.37 15.14
C ILE A 87 29.00 2.00 14.21
N GLY A 88 29.15 0.92 13.46
CA GLY A 88 28.07 0.29 12.72
C GLY A 88 28.22 -1.23 12.74
N TRP A 89 27.15 -1.95 12.42
CA TRP A 89 27.22 -3.41 12.26
C TRP A 89 26.42 -3.89 11.06
N VAL A 90 26.87 -5.02 10.53
CA VAL A 90 26.31 -5.72 9.38
C VAL A 90 25.98 -7.13 9.84
N ASP A 91 24.76 -7.58 9.56
CA ASP A 91 24.38 -8.94 9.90
C ASP A 91 25.17 -9.93 9.03
N SER A 92 25.57 -11.06 9.62
CA SER A 92 26.46 -12.03 8.96
C SER A 92 25.87 -12.72 7.72
N ASP A 93 24.59 -12.50 7.43
CA ASP A 93 23.86 -12.94 6.24
C ASP A 93 23.54 -11.82 5.23
N ASP A 94 23.86 -10.57 5.55
CA ASP A 94 23.53 -9.37 4.77
C ASP A 94 24.77 -8.75 4.10
N MET A 95 24.55 -7.69 3.32
CA MET A 95 25.62 -7.00 2.59
C MET A 95 25.46 -5.48 2.59
N LEU A 96 26.58 -4.76 2.53
CA LEU A 96 26.60 -3.31 2.30
C LEU A 96 26.72 -2.96 0.81
N ALA A 97 26.08 -1.86 0.40
CA ALA A 97 26.39 -1.23 -0.87
C ALA A 97 27.79 -0.57 -0.82
N PRO A 98 28.52 -0.46 -1.94
CA PRO A 98 29.93 -0.02 -1.93
C PRO A 98 30.22 1.36 -1.29
N THR A 99 29.24 2.26 -1.25
CA THR A 99 29.38 3.62 -0.71
C THR A 99 28.80 3.79 0.69
N ALA A 100 28.33 2.72 1.34
CA ALA A 100 27.58 2.79 2.60
C ALA A 100 28.35 3.50 3.71
N ILE A 101 29.61 3.13 3.94
CA ILE A 101 30.44 3.75 4.99
C ILE A 101 30.79 5.20 4.65
N GLU A 102 31.14 5.48 3.39
CA GLU A 102 31.50 6.83 2.93
C GLU A 102 30.33 7.81 3.08
N GLU A 103 29.14 7.43 2.61
CA GLU A 103 27.98 8.31 2.63
C GLU A 103 27.46 8.56 4.05
N THR A 104 27.43 7.53 4.89
CA THR A 104 26.96 7.66 6.28
C THR A 104 27.94 8.47 7.14
N SER A 105 29.25 8.22 7.01
CA SER A 105 30.28 8.96 7.76
C SER A 105 30.38 10.41 7.31
N LEU A 106 30.17 10.71 6.02
CA LEU A 106 30.13 12.08 5.50
C LEU A 106 29.04 12.93 6.17
N ILE A 107 27.85 12.36 6.40
CA ILE A 107 26.77 13.03 7.11
C ILE A 107 27.16 13.28 8.57
N LEU A 108 27.67 12.28 9.29
CA LEU A 108 28.11 12.45 10.68
C LEU A 108 29.24 13.49 10.81
N ASN A 109 30.17 13.53 9.86
CA ASN A 109 31.27 14.50 9.87
C ASN A 109 30.78 15.95 9.63
N ASN A 110 29.81 16.14 8.72
CA ASN A 110 29.34 17.47 8.36
C ASN A 110 28.22 17.99 9.27
N HIS A 111 27.59 17.14 10.07
CA HIS A 111 26.48 17.48 10.95
C HIS A 111 26.73 17.00 12.38
N PRO A 112 27.45 17.78 13.21
CA PRO A 112 27.82 17.40 14.57
C PRO A 112 26.63 17.09 15.49
N GLN A 113 25.45 17.66 15.20
CA GLN A 113 24.22 17.43 15.95
C GLN A 113 23.54 16.08 15.60
N VAL A 114 23.95 15.45 14.50
CA VAL A 114 23.51 14.11 14.11
C VAL A 114 24.39 13.07 14.78
N GLY A 115 23.75 12.11 15.45
CA GLY A 115 24.41 11.04 16.19
C GLY A 115 24.06 9.66 15.67
N LEU A 116 23.06 9.54 14.80
CA LEU A 116 22.68 8.32 14.10
C LEU A 116 22.33 8.66 12.64
N VAL A 117 22.94 7.94 11.71
CA VAL A 117 22.55 7.94 10.29
C VAL A 117 22.06 6.56 9.93
N TYR A 118 20.92 6.46 9.26
CA TYR A 118 20.42 5.20 8.73
C TYR A 118 20.03 5.32 7.25
N THR A 119 19.92 4.19 6.57
CA THR A 119 19.73 4.12 5.12
C THR A 119 18.47 3.35 4.75
N ASP A 120 18.01 3.49 3.51
CA ASP A 120 17.08 2.51 2.93
C ASP A 120 17.80 1.18 2.71
N TYR A 121 17.02 0.14 2.41
CA TYR A 121 17.53 -1.19 2.10
C TYR A 121 16.75 -1.84 0.95
N GLU A 122 17.41 -2.73 0.22
CA GLU A 122 16.76 -3.63 -0.75
C GLU A 122 16.66 -5.04 -0.20
N LEU A 123 15.57 -5.72 -0.56
CA LEU A 123 15.36 -7.12 -0.26
C LEU A 123 16.19 -7.99 -1.19
N MET A 124 16.85 -8.98 -0.61
CA MET A 124 17.69 -9.95 -1.30
C MET A 124 17.23 -11.38 -0.95
N ASP A 125 17.20 -12.28 -1.92
CA ASP A 125 16.90 -13.70 -1.66
C ASP A 125 18.13 -14.49 -1.21
N SER A 126 17.97 -15.79 -0.95
CA SER A 126 19.05 -16.69 -0.53
C SER A 126 20.19 -16.79 -1.55
N GLU A 127 19.91 -16.53 -2.83
CA GLU A 127 20.86 -16.62 -3.94
C GLU A 127 21.58 -15.28 -4.21
N GLY A 128 21.11 -14.18 -3.62
CA GLY A 128 21.71 -12.86 -3.79
C GLY A 128 21.02 -11.96 -4.82
N ASN A 129 19.86 -12.34 -5.34
CA ASN A 129 19.11 -11.48 -6.27
C ASN A 129 18.30 -10.43 -5.51
N LEU A 130 18.26 -9.21 -6.07
CA LEU A 130 17.54 -8.08 -5.49
C LEU A 130 16.08 -8.07 -5.93
N HIS A 131 15.17 -7.79 -4.98
CA HIS A 131 13.72 -7.77 -5.15
C HIS A 131 13.11 -6.37 -4.92
N GLY A 132 13.96 -5.34 -4.86
CA GLY A 132 13.57 -3.95 -4.67
C GLY A 132 13.50 -3.51 -3.20
N LEU A 133 13.08 -2.27 -2.98
CA LEU A 133 13.10 -1.62 -1.67
C LEU A 133 12.24 -2.36 -0.64
N GLY A 134 12.76 -2.48 0.58
CA GLY A 134 12.01 -3.02 1.69
C GLY A 134 10.85 -2.12 2.13
N PRO A 135 9.81 -2.69 2.76
CA PRO A 135 8.58 -1.96 3.11
C PRO A 135 8.81 -0.77 4.05
N ARG A 136 9.80 -0.84 4.97
CA ARG A 136 10.07 0.24 5.93
C ARG A 136 10.67 1.49 5.25
N CYS A 137 11.21 1.38 4.03
CA CYS A 137 11.74 2.53 3.27
C CYS A 137 10.63 3.53 2.88
N GLN A 138 9.36 3.16 3.00
CA GLN A 138 8.22 4.03 2.70
C GLN A 138 7.75 4.85 3.92
N ILE A 139 8.29 4.56 5.11
CA ILE A 139 7.90 5.22 6.37
C ILE A 139 8.83 6.41 6.60
N PRO A 140 8.33 7.67 6.54
CA PRO A 140 9.17 8.83 6.79
C PRO A 140 9.64 8.86 8.25
N TYR A 141 10.90 9.23 8.47
CA TYR A 141 11.43 9.36 9.81
C TYR A 141 10.70 10.44 10.62
N SER A 142 10.29 10.10 11.84
CA SER A 142 9.99 11.08 12.90
C SER A 142 10.32 10.49 14.27
N LYS A 143 10.77 11.34 15.19
CA LYS A 143 11.08 10.95 16.57
C LYS A 143 9.84 10.44 17.31
N GLU A 144 8.69 11.00 16.98
CA GLU A 144 7.38 10.65 17.54
C GLU A 144 6.88 9.35 16.92
N GLY A 145 6.94 9.21 15.58
CA GLY A 145 6.54 7.99 14.90
C GLY A 145 7.37 6.78 15.30
N LEU A 146 8.65 6.96 15.67
CA LEU A 146 9.50 5.88 16.15
C LEU A 146 8.94 5.20 17.41
N LEU A 147 8.08 5.85 18.20
CA LEU A 147 7.42 5.21 19.35
C LEU A 147 6.43 4.10 18.96
N VAL A 148 5.94 4.08 17.72
CA VAL A 148 4.90 3.13 17.28
C VAL A 148 5.32 2.34 16.04
N ASP A 149 6.29 2.83 15.27
CA ASP A 149 6.82 2.16 14.08
C ASP A 149 8.36 2.15 14.08
N LEU A 150 8.99 0.97 14.14
CA LEU A 150 10.44 0.85 13.94
C LEU A 150 10.81 1.09 12.46
N MET A 151 10.95 2.36 12.09
CA MET A 151 11.26 2.84 10.74
C MET A 151 12.76 2.85 10.42
N THR A 152 13.62 3.00 11.42
CA THR A 152 15.08 2.96 11.22
C THR A 152 15.49 1.52 10.91
N PHE A 153 16.13 1.27 9.76
CA PHE A 153 16.66 -0.04 9.39
C PHE A 153 18.19 -0.01 9.28
N HIS A 154 18.81 -1.16 9.07
CA HIS A 154 20.22 -1.22 8.65
C HIS A 154 20.36 -0.59 7.25
N PHE A 155 21.48 0.01 6.89
CA PHE A 155 22.69 0.19 7.68
C PHE A 155 22.54 1.37 8.63
N ARG A 156 23.06 1.24 9.85
CA ARG A 156 23.09 2.32 10.86
C ARG A 156 24.53 2.62 11.21
N LEU A 157 24.94 3.88 11.07
CA LEU A 157 26.22 4.38 11.57
C LEU A 157 25.95 5.36 12.71
N ILE A 158 26.56 5.10 13.86
CA ILE A 158 26.27 5.77 15.14
C ILE A 158 27.54 6.44 15.67
N ARG A 159 27.41 7.65 16.19
CA ARG A 159 28.49 8.33 16.90
C ARG A 159 28.73 7.63 18.25
N ARG A 160 29.96 7.16 18.50
CA ARG A 160 30.32 6.43 19.73
C ARG A 160 29.93 7.19 20.99
N SER A 161 30.22 8.49 21.04
CA SER A 161 29.89 9.32 22.20
C SER A 161 28.38 9.32 22.53
N VAL A 162 27.52 9.21 21.52
CA VAL A 162 26.06 9.14 21.69
C VAL A 162 25.64 7.73 22.09
N TYR A 163 26.23 6.70 21.47
CA TYR A 163 26.02 5.29 21.86
C TYR A 163 26.36 5.06 23.34
N ASP A 164 27.51 5.56 23.79
CA ASP A 164 27.97 5.42 25.17
C ASP A 164 27.09 6.23 26.13
N ALA A 165 26.67 7.44 25.74
CA ALA A 165 25.80 8.30 26.56
C ALA A 165 24.43 7.67 26.86
N VAL A 166 23.91 6.84 25.96
CA VAL A 166 22.63 6.12 26.16
C VAL A 166 22.80 4.74 26.79
N GLY A 167 24.03 4.35 27.14
CA GLY A 167 24.34 3.03 27.72
C GLY A 167 24.38 1.88 26.72
N GLY A 168 24.38 2.16 25.41
CA GLY A 168 24.52 1.16 24.36
C GLY A 168 23.37 0.16 24.26
N VAL A 169 23.68 -1.05 23.76
CA VAL A 169 22.72 -2.16 23.64
C VAL A 169 22.42 -2.74 25.02
N ASP A 170 21.13 -2.90 25.34
CA ASP A 170 20.67 -3.59 26.54
C ASP A 170 20.56 -5.09 26.26
N ASP A 171 21.52 -5.85 26.78
CA ASP A 171 21.63 -7.32 26.63
C ASP A 171 20.62 -8.09 27.49
N SER A 172 19.77 -7.40 28.28
CA SER A 172 18.62 -8.02 28.93
C SER A 172 17.46 -8.30 27.96
N PHE A 173 17.45 -7.68 26.79
CA PHE A 173 16.48 -7.96 25.73
C PHE A 173 16.80 -9.30 25.07
N ALA A 174 15.81 -10.18 24.93
CA ALA A 174 15.99 -11.42 24.17
C ALA A 174 15.65 -11.29 22.67
N SER A 175 15.08 -10.15 22.27
CA SER A 175 14.80 -9.68 20.90
C SER A 175 14.42 -8.19 21.00
N GLY A 176 14.44 -7.41 19.92
CA GLY A 176 14.02 -5.99 19.91
C GLY A 176 14.97 -5.03 20.63
N GLU A 177 16.19 -5.47 20.93
CA GLU A 177 17.28 -4.66 21.48
C GLU A 177 17.64 -3.48 20.57
N ASP A 178 17.51 -3.67 19.25
CA ASP A 178 17.78 -2.65 18.26
C ASP A 178 16.71 -1.54 18.31
N TYR A 179 15.46 -1.90 18.61
CA TYR A 179 14.37 -0.94 18.80
C TYR A 179 14.59 -0.08 20.04
N ASP A 180 14.92 -0.69 21.20
CA ASP A 180 15.25 0.08 22.42
C ASP A 180 16.44 1.03 22.17
N LEU A 181 17.48 0.56 21.50
CA LEU A 181 18.62 1.41 21.16
C LEU A 181 18.22 2.61 20.29
N CYS A 182 17.44 2.38 19.22
CA CYS A 182 16.97 3.46 18.35
C CYS A 182 16.10 4.48 19.11
N LEU A 183 15.24 4.01 20.02
CA LEU A 183 14.45 4.90 20.88
C LEU A 183 15.34 5.76 21.78
N LYS A 184 16.30 5.15 22.48
CA LYS A 184 17.26 5.88 23.33
C LYS A 184 18.09 6.89 22.56
N LEU A 185 18.60 6.53 21.38
CA LEU A 185 19.37 7.45 20.53
C LEU A 185 18.51 8.63 20.09
N SER A 186 17.27 8.40 19.63
CA SER A 186 16.35 9.46 19.20
C SER A 186 16.00 10.46 20.32
N GLU A 187 16.15 10.07 21.59
CA GLU A 187 15.88 10.92 22.75
C GLU A 187 16.96 11.99 22.92
N VAL A 188 18.22 11.70 22.54
CA VAL A 188 19.39 12.54 22.85
C VAL A 188 20.11 13.14 21.64
N THR A 189 19.78 12.71 20.42
CA THR A 189 20.45 13.19 19.19
C THR A 189 19.50 13.36 18.01
N GLU A 190 19.90 14.15 16.99
CA GLU A 190 19.24 14.09 15.69
C GLU A 190 19.59 12.80 14.96
N VAL A 191 18.62 12.28 14.21
CA VAL A 191 18.73 11.11 13.37
C VAL A 191 18.55 11.54 11.92
N TYR A 192 19.45 11.10 11.04
CA TYR A 192 19.42 11.46 9.63
C TYR A 192 19.14 10.22 8.77
N HIS A 193 18.20 10.35 7.83
CA HIS A 193 17.85 9.31 6.87
C HIS A 193 18.49 9.58 5.51
N ILE A 194 19.24 8.61 4.98
CA ILE A 194 19.69 8.60 3.59
C ILE A 194 18.73 7.73 2.78
N ALA A 195 17.92 8.37 1.92
CA ALA A 195 16.99 7.71 1.00
C ALA A 195 17.70 7.03 -0.20
N LYS A 196 18.64 6.13 0.13
CA LYS A 196 19.39 5.27 -0.80
C LYS A 196 19.52 3.87 -0.20
N PRO A 197 19.38 2.81 -1.01
CA PRO A 197 19.50 1.43 -0.53
C PRO A 197 20.97 1.06 -0.33
N LEU A 198 21.55 1.49 0.80
CA LEU A 198 22.95 1.23 1.13
C LEU A 198 23.15 -0.07 1.92
N TYR A 199 22.08 -0.84 2.09
CA TYR A 199 22.05 -2.14 2.76
C TYR A 199 21.22 -3.13 1.95
N TYR A 200 21.69 -4.37 1.86
CA TYR A 200 21.00 -5.47 1.19
C TYR A 200 20.59 -6.51 2.23
N TYR A 201 19.29 -6.59 2.51
CA TYR A 201 18.70 -7.44 3.54
C TYR A 201 18.27 -8.78 2.97
N ARG A 202 18.89 -9.86 3.42
CA ARG A 202 18.64 -11.22 2.97
C ARG A 202 17.46 -11.86 3.70
N ARG A 203 16.55 -12.48 2.94
CA ARG A 203 15.44 -13.28 3.49
C ARG A 203 15.64 -14.76 3.18
N HIS A 204 15.71 -15.58 4.24
CA HIS A 204 15.75 -17.04 4.17
C HIS A 204 15.01 -17.69 5.36
N ASP A 205 14.81 -19.00 5.31
CA ASP A 205 13.98 -19.73 6.28
C ASP A 205 14.53 -19.73 7.72
N SER A 206 15.83 -19.49 7.89
CA SER A 206 16.52 -19.42 9.18
C SER A 206 16.69 -18.01 9.77
N ASN A 207 16.01 -16.99 9.21
CA ASN A 207 15.97 -15.66 9.81
C ASN A 207 15.33 -15.72 11.22
N VAL A 208 15.95 -15.03 12.19
CA VAL A 208 15.52 -14.97 13.60
C VAL A 208 14.14 -14.29 13.74
N THR A 209 13.72 -13.50 12.75
CA THR A 209 12.50 -12.67 12.74
C THR A 209 11.18 -13.45 12.69
N ASN A 210 11.20 -14.78 12.67
CA ASN A 210 10.00 -15.61 12.50
C ASN A 210 9.18 -15.85 13.80
N ASP A 211 9.65 -15.43 14.97
CA ASP A 211 8.93 -15.54 16.24
C ASP A 211 8.16 -14.24 16.60
N ASN A 212 6.97 -14.10 15.99
CA ASN A 212 6.16 -12.88 16.09
C ASN A 212 5.74 -12.52 17.52
N LEU A 213 5.46 -13.48 18.40
CA LEU A 213 4.99 -13.19 19.78
C LEU A 213 6.11 -12.65 20.66
N LYS A 214 7.30 -13.28 20.57
CA LYS A 214 8.49 -12.80 21.28
C LYS A 214 8.86 -11.39 20.83
N ASN A 215 8.85 -11.14 19.52
CA ASN A 215 9.19 -9.80 18.97
C ASN A 215 8.21 -8.71 19.45
N ILE A 216 6.90 -9.01 19.51
CA ILE A 216 5.90 -8.04 19.99
C ILE A 216 6.09 -7.73 21.46
N TYR A 217 6.30 -8.75 22.30
CA TYR A 217 6.53 -8.54 23.75
C TYR A 217 7.73 -7.61 24.01
N TRP A 218 8.84 -7.84 23.32
CA TRP A 218 10.03 -7.02 23.53
C TRP A 218 9.92 -5.62 22.91
N ALA A 219 9.24 -5.47 21.77
CA ALA A 219 8.90 -4.15 21.24
C ALA A 219 8.03 -3.36 22.22
N GLN A 220 7.01 -4.02 22.82
CA GLN A 220 6.16 -3.42 23.85
C GLN A 220 6.98 -2.98 25.07
N LYS A 221 7.96 -3.79 25.51
CA LYS A 221 8.88 -3.39 26.58
C LYS A 221 9.70 -2.16 26.19
N ALA A 222 10.31 -2.15 25.00
CA ALA A 222 11.13 -1.02 24.53
C ALA A 222 10.34 0.30 24.49
N ILE A 223 9.12 0.26 23.97
CA ILE A 223 8.23 1.43 23.90
C ILE A 223 7.82 1.89 25.29
N ASN A 224 7.43 0.98 26.20
CA ASN A 224 7.08 1.34 27.57
C ASN A 224 8.25 1.95 28.34
N ASP A 225 9.47 1.44 28.13
CA ASP A 225 10.67 2.01 28.73
C ASP A 225 10.96 3.41 28.15
N ALA A 226 10.75 3.63 26.85
CA ALA A 226 10.83 4.94 26.23
C ALA A 226 9.76 5.93 26.74
N LEU A 227 8.51 5.51 26.92
CA LEU A 227 7.45 6.34 27.51
C LEU A 227 7.83 6.82 28.91
N LYS A 228 8.41 5.94 29.73
CA LYS A 228 8.92 6.30 31.06
C LYS A 228 10.08 7.31 30.97
N ARG A 229 11.08 7.05 30.13
CA ARG A 229 12.23 7.96 29.95
C ARG A 229 11.81 9.35 29.45
N ARG A 230 10.77 9.42 28.62
CA ARG A 230 10.19 10.66 28.08
C ARG A 230 9.20 11.36 29.02
N GLY A 231 8.88 10.77 30.18
CA GLY A 231 7.89 11.32 31.10
C GLY A 231 6.44 11.25 30.60
N LEU A 232 6.16 10.39 29.62
CA LEU A 232 4.85 10.26 28.96
C LEU A 232 3.98 9.15 29.59
N SER A 233 4.55 8.32 30.47
CA SER A 233 3.84 7.18 31.05
C SER A 233 2.71 7.53 32.02
N SER A 234 2.58 8.80 32.42
CA SER A 234 1.42 9.28 33.21
C SER A 234 0.21 9.62 32.34
N ASP A 235 0.46 10.01 31.09
CA ASP A 235 -0.53 10.60 30.20
C ASP A 235 -0.93 9.63 29.08
N TYR A 236 -0.08 8.65 28.80
CA TYR A 236 -0.22 7.70 27.70
C TYR A 236 0.07 6.27 28.17
N GLU A 237 -0.77 5.34 27.71
CA GLU A 237 -0.55 3.90 27.84
C GLU A 237 -0.35 3.27 26.45
N LEU A 238 0.50 2.25 26.37
CA LEU A 238 0.69 1.49 25.15
C LEU A 238 -0.40 0.42 25.04
N ASP A 239 -1.36 0.63 24.12
CA ASP A 239 -2.31 -0.40 23.72
C ASP A 239 -1.65 -1.33 22.68
N THR A 240 -1.59 -2.63 23.00
CA THR A 240 -0.95 -3.65 22.16
C THR A 240 -1.98 -4.67 21.70
N HIS A 241 -2.31 -4.67 20.42
CA HIS A 241 -3.25 -5.61 19.83
C HIS A 241 -2.53 -6.84 19.26
N LEU A 242 -2.74 -8.01 19.89
CA LEU A 242 -2.27 -9.30 19.39
C LEU A 242 -3.37 -9.99 18.58
N THR A 243 -3.18 -10.12 17.28
CA THR A 243 -4.08 -10.91 16.42
C THR A 243 -3.72 -12.40 16.54
N ALA A 244 -4.54 -13.18 17.25
CA ALA A 244 -4.34 -14.62 17.35
C ALA A 244 -4.78 -15.35 16.07
N PHE A 245 -3.89 -16.15 15.49
CA PHE A 245 -4.18 -17.03 14.35
C PHE A 245 -4.22 -18.48 14.82
N PHE A 246 -5.41 -19.09 14.81
CA PHE A 246 -5.56 -20.52 15.11
C PHE A 246 -5.46 -21.33 13.81
N SER A 247 -4.62 -22.36 13.80
CA SER A 247 -4.55 -23.31 12.68
C SER A 247 -4.59 -24.75 13.20
N ILE A 248 -5.49 -25.56 12.64
CA ILE A 248 -5.52 -27.02 12.85
C ILE A 248 -4.60 -27.63 11.78
N LYS A 249 -3.53 -28.29 12.22
CA LYS A 249 -2.67 -29.09 11.34
C LYS A 249 -3.07 -30.57 11.46
N PRO A 250 -3.13 -31.33 10.36
CA PRO A 250 -3.33 -32.77 10.45
C PRO A 250 -2.19 -33.39 11.26
N LYS A 251 -2.51 -34.31 12.18
CA LYS A 251 -1.50 -35.15 12.83
C LYS A 251 -0.77 -35.92 11.73
N LEU A 252 0.51 -35.62 11.52
CA LEU A 252 1.36 -36.46 10.68
C LEU A 252 1.41 -37.84 11.33
N LYS A 253 0.73 -38.83 10.72
CA LYS A 253 0.94 -40.23 11.07
C LYS A 253 2.39 -40.56 10.71
N LYS A 254 3.16 -41.10 11.67
CA LYS A 254 4.48 -41.67 11.36
C LYS A 254 4.29 -42.74 10.28
N ALA A 255 5.16 -42.74 9.27
CA ALA A 255 5.19 -43.79 8.27
C ALA A 255 5.52 -45.12 8.97
N GLY A 256 4.53 -45.97 9.16
CA GLY A 256 4.66 -47.24 9.89
C GLY A 256 3.33 -47.94 10.14
N ASP A 257 2.22 -47.20 10.29
CA ASP A 257 0.95 -47.81 10.67
C ASP A 257 0.00 -47.96 9.47
N ILE A 258 0.34 -48.90 8.58
CA ILE A 258 -0.65 -49.63 7.77
C ILE A 258 -0.57 -51.08 8.25
N VAL A 259 -1.63 -51.57 8.90
CA VAL A 259 -2.24 -52.92 8.73
C VAL A 259 -3.32 -53.19 9.80
N GLN A 260 -4.47 -53.64 9.28
CA GLN A 260 -5.54 -54.50 9.81
C GLN A 260 -6.60 -54.03 10.82
N GLU A 261 -7.84 -54.25 10.36
CA GLU A 261 -9.08 -54.40 11.09
C GLU A 261 -8.97 -55.48 12.19
N GLY A 262 -9.63 -55.23 13.33
CA GLY A 262 -9.81 -56.23 14.38
C GLY A 262 -10.45 -55.63 15.63
N GLU A 263 -11.61 -56.16 15.99
CA GLU A 263 -12.44 -55.87 17.16
C GLU A 263 -11.68 -55.99 18.50
N GLY A 264 -12.19 -55.35 19.56
CA GLY A 264 -11.80 -55.72 20.93
C GLY A 264 -11.92 -54.61 21.97
N GLU A 265 -12.84 -54.80 22.90
CA GLU A 265 -13.09 -53.96 24.06
C GLU A 265 -11.95 -53.91 25.09
N SER A 266 -12.06 -52.86 25.93
CA SER A 266 -11.77 -52.85 27.37
C SER A 266 -10.38 -52.49 27.89
N HIS A 267 -10.40 -51.38 28.64
CA HIS A 267 -9.89 -51.20 30.00
C HIS A 267 -8.46 -50.69 30.25
N SER A 268 -8.47 -49.62 31.05
CA SER A 268 -7.49 -49.23 32.09
C SER A 268 -6.10 -48.76 31.64
N ASP A 269 -5.43 -47.81 32.27
CA ASP A 269 -5.79 -46.70 33.14
C ASP A 269 -4.47 -45.91 33.31
N ASN A 270 -4.63 -44.59 33.43
CA ASN A 270 -3.92 -43.74 34.37
C ASN A 270 -2.46 -43.22 34.17
N ARG A 271 -2.39 -41.89 34.43
CA ARG A 271 -1.28 -41.01 34.91
C ARG A 271 -0.61 -40.14 33.83
N PHE A 272 -0.57 -38.80 33.86
CA PHE A 272 -0.65 -37.75 34.91
C PHE A 272 -1.41 -36.52 34.34
N GLN A 273 -2.47 -36.00 35.00
CA GLN A 273 -2.51 -34.95 36.05
C GLN A 273 -2.11 -33.52 35.62
N GLY A 274 -3.05 -32.58 35.81
CA GLY A 274 -2.85 -31.14 35.69
C GLY A 274 -4.14 -30.37 35.93
N ASN A 275 -4.52 -30.20 37.20
CA ASN A 275 -5.74 -29.57 37.69
C ASN A 275 -5.97 -28.14 37.16
N ILE A 276 -7.11 -27.89 36.52
CA ILE A 276 -7.71 -26.55 36.44
C ILE A 276 -8.84 -26.52 37.46
N LEU A 277 -8.59 -25.81 38.56
CA LEU A 277 -9.59 -25.52 39.59
C LEU A 277 -10.61 -24.51 39.06
N ASN A 278 -11.88 -24.88 39.24
CA ASN A 278 -13.06 -24.08 38.99
C ASN A 278 -12.99 -22.71 39.69
N ALA A 279 -13.14 -21.63 38.92
CA ALA A 279 -13.67 -20.37 39.40
C ALA A 279 -14.96 -20.07 38.61
N THR A 280 -16.05 -20.57 39.17
CA THR A 280 -17.41 -20.01 39.17
C THR A 280 -17.75 -19.05 38.03
N VAL A 281 -18.33 -19.60 36.96
CA VAL A 281 -19.26 -18.85 36.11
C VAL A 281 -20.48 -18.53 36.97
N GLN A 282 -20.46 -17.36 37.62
CA GLN A 282 -21.71 -16.76 38.05
C GLN A 282 -22.53 -16.53 36.78
N LYS A 283 -23.69 -17.20 36.71
CA LYS A 283 -24.79 -16.85 35.83
C LYS A 283 -25.06 -15.36 36.01
N SER A 284 -24.47 -14.52 35.17
CA SER A 284 -24.91 -13.15 34.99
C SER A 284 -26.31 -13.21 34.39
N ALA A 285 -27.15 -12.36 34.96
CA ALA A 285 -28.59 -12.32 34.78
C ALA A 285 -29.00 -12.36 33.31
N LYS A 286 -30.20 -12.88 33.05
CA LYS A 286 -30.99 -12.57 31.85
C LYS A 286 -30.77 -11.08 31.51
N VAL A 287 -30.06 -10.82 30.43
CA VAL A 287 -30.02 -9.48 29.84
C VAL A 287 -31.44 -9.27 29.31
N GLU A 288 -32.23 -8.52 30.07
CA GLU A 288 -33.43 -7.91 29.51
C GLU A 288 -33.00 -7.13 28.27
N LYS A 289 -33.67 -7.40 27.14
CA LYS A 289 -33.49 -6.65 25.89
C LYS A 289 -33.61 -5.16 26.20
N ASN A 290 -32.48 -4.48 26.27
CA ASN A 290 -32.44 -3.04 26.47
C ASN A 290 -33.02 -2.41 25.20
N SER A 291 -34.26 -1.91 25.28
CA SER A 291 -35.04 -1.35 24.18
C SER A 291 -34.54 0.03 23.73
N LEU A 292 -33.25 0.31 23.85
CA LEU A 292 -32.63 1.63 23.69
C LEU A 292 -31.46 1.68 22.68
N ALA A 293 -30.89 0.55 22.25
CA ALA A 293 -29.81 0.55 21.26
C ALA A 293 -30.36 0.91 19.87
N PRO A 294 -29.74 1.84 19.11
CA PRO A 294 -30.15 2.16 17.74
C PRO A 294 -30.24 0.93 16.84
N LEU A 295 -31.22 0.86 15.94
CA LEU A 295 -31.35 -0.26 15.00
C LEU A 295 -30.37 -0.11 13.84
N VAL A 296 -29.70 -1.18 13.44
CA VAL A 296 -28.86 -1.23 12.23
C VAL A 296 -29.54 -2.09 11.17
N SER A 297 -29.76 -1.53 9.96
CA SER A 297 -30.20 -2.31 8.81
C SER A 297 -29.00 -2.71 7.95
N ILE A 298 -28.75 -4.01 7.85
CA ILE A 298 -27.77 -4.59 6.91
C ILE A 298 -28.49 -4.98 5.63
N ILE A 299 -28.12 -4.39 4.49
CA ILE A 299 -28.78 -4.60 3.19
C ILE A 299 -27.83 -5.36 2.26
N ILE A 300 -28.28 -6.53 1.80
CA ILE A 300 -27.48 -7.49 1.04
C ILE A 300 -28.13 -7.77 -0.32
N PRO A 301 -27.63 -7.17 -1.42
CA PRO A 301 -28.09 -7.48 -2.77
C PRO A 301 -27.50 -8.82 -3.21
N CYS A 302 -28.36 -9.72 -3.70
CA CYS A 302 -27.98 -11.08 -4.06
C CYS A 302 -28.30 -11.35 -5.52
N TYR A 303 -27.30 -11.78 -6.29
CA TYR A 303 -27.50 -12.35 -7.62
C TYR A 303 -26.51 -13.49 -7.83
N ASN A 304 -26.99 -14.72 -7.72
CA ASN A 304 -26.16 -15.94 -7.79
C ASN A 304 -24.90 -15.88 -6.89
N PRO A 305 -25.04 -15.61 -5.58
CA PRO A 305 -23.89 -15.38 -4.70
C PRO A 305 -23.10 -16.67 -4.39
N GLY A 306 -23.62 -17.84 -4.77
CA GLY A 306 -22.93 -19.12 -4.65
C GLY A 306 -22.52 -19.47 -3.22
N ALA A 307 -21.38 -20.15 -3.10
CA ALA A 307 -20.91 -20.72 -1.83
C ALA A 307 -20.47 -19.70 -0.77
N MET A 308 -20.21 -18.44 -1.16
CA MET A 308 -19.77 -17.41 -0.20
C MET A 308 -20.92 -16.80 0.60
N PHE A 309 -22.16 -17.00 0.15
CA PHE A 309 -23.32 -16.35 0.75
C PHE A 309 -23.60 -16.80 2.19
N GLU A 310 -23.43 -18.10 2.47
CA GLU A 310 -23.58 -18.64 3.83
C GLU A 310 -22.64 -17.91 4.80
N ARG A 311 -21.38 -17.71 4.41
CA ARG A 311 -20.40 -16.99 5.22
C ARG A 311 -20.76 -15.52 5.42
N CYS A 312 -21.25 -14.86 4.38
CA CYS A 312 -21.76 -13.49 4.47
C CYS A 312 -22.86 -13.39 5.54
N LEU A 313 -23.85 -14.28 5.50
CA LEU A 313 -24.97 -14.31 6.45
C LEU A 313 -24.53 -14.64 7.88
N LEU A 314 -23.69 -15.66 8.07
CA LEU A 314 -23.15 -15.99 9.39
C LEU A 314 -22.39 -14.80 10.00
N SER A 315 -21.63 -14.06 9.20
CA SER A 315 -20.92 -12.87 9.68
C SER A 315 -21.84 -11.74 10.15
N CYS A 316 -23.07 -11.69 9.65
CA CYS A 316 -24.11 -10.77 10.13
C CYS A 316 -24.76 -11.29 11.42
N PHE A 317 -24.97 -12.60 11.54
CA PHE A 317 -25.60 -13.23 12.70
C PHE A 317 -24.70 -13.24 13.94
N GLU A 318 -23.39 -13.28 13.72
CA GLU A 318 -22.36 -13.32 14.76
C GLU A 318 -21.94 -11.92 15.25
N GLN A 319 -22.65 -10.86 14.83
CA GLN A 319 -22.35 -9.51 15.31
C GLN A 319 -22.57 -9.41 16.82
N THR A 320 -21.64 -8.77 17.52
CA THR A 320 -21.77 -8.47 18.95
C THR A 320 -22.82 -7.40 19.21
N TYR A 321 -23.10 -6.56 18.21
CA TYR A 321 -24.14 -5.54 18.29
C TYR A 321 -25.54 -6.18 18.24
N PRO A 322 -26.40 -5.98 19.26
CA PRO A 322 -27.58 -6.80 19.45
C PRO A 322 -28.79 -6.40 18.58
N ASN A 323 -28.88 -5.12 18.16
CA ASN A 323 -30.08 -4.60 17.50
C ASN A 323 -29.88 -4.44 15.99
N ILE A 324 -29.99 -5.56 15.27
CA ILE A 324 -29.78 -5.64 13.82
C ILE A 324 -31.01 -6.22 13.13
N GLU A 325 -31.35 -5.66 11.98
CA GLU A 325 -32.16 -6.32 10.96
C GLU A 325 -31.36 -6.53 9.66
N ILE A 326 -31.63 -7.64 8.97
CA ILE A 326 -30.90 -8.08 7.78
C ILE A 326 -31.89 -8.17 6.62
N ILE A 327 -31.62 -7.46 5.53
CA ILE A 327 -32.49 -7.32 4.36
C ILE A 327 -31.79 -7.92 3.17
N ILE A 328 -32.24 -9.12 2.79
CA ILE A 328 -31.73 -9.89 1.66
C ILE A 328 -32.57 -9.55 0.44
N VAL A 329 -31.95 -8.92 -0.55
CA VAL A 329 -32.60 -8.49 -1.79
C VAL A 329 -32.18 -9.40 -2.92
N ASP A 330 -33.00 -10.40 -3.21
CA ASP A 330 -32.77 -11.30 -4.34
C ASP A 330 -33.06 -10.60 -5.66
N ASN A 331 -32.09 -10.59 -6.57
CA ASN A 331 -32.21 -10.01 -7.89
C ASN A 331 -32.41 -11.10 -8.96
N ASN A 332 -33.24 -12.10 -8.64
CA ASN A 332 -33.58 -13.28 -9.44
C ASN A 332 -32.45 -14.31 -9.55
N SER A 333 -31.92 -14.75 -8.41
CA SER A 333 -30.91 -15.80 -8.33
C SER A 333 -31.49 -17.15 -8.74
N THR A 334 -30.70 -17.94 -9.46
CA THR A 334 -31.06 -19.29 -9.96
C THR A 334 -30.16 -20.39 -9.39
N ASP A 335 -29.22 -20.04 -8.51
CA ASP A 335 -28.22 -20.95 -7.93
C ASP A 335 -28.68 -21.67 -6.66
N GLY A 336 -29.93 -21.45 -6.22
CA GLY A 336 -30.50 -22.04 -5.01
C GLY A 336 -30.04 -21.40 -3.70
N ALA A 337 -29.18 -20.37 -3.73
CA ALA A 337 -28.59 -19.78 -2.53
C ALA A 337 -29.63 -19.12 -1.61
N ILE A 338 -30.73 -18.59 -2.17
CA ILE A 338 -31.83 -18.01 -1.38
C ILE A 338 -32.57 -19.06 -0.54
N ALA A 339 -32.70 -20.29 -1.02
CA ALA A 339 -33.34 -21.36 -0.24
C ALA A 339 -32.49 -21.71 0.99
N ILE A 340 -31.16 -21.76 0.82
CA ILE A 340 -30.20 -21.98 1.91
C ILE A 340 -30.25 -20.82 2.90
N ALA A 341 -30.26 -19.57 2.41
CA ALA A 341 -30.36 -18.39 3.26
C ALA A 341 -31.61 -18.38 4.14
N ARG A 342 -32.76 -18.85 3.60
CA ARG A 342 -33.99 -19.00 4.40
C ARG A 342 -33.88 -20.04 5.51
N GLN A 343 -33.15 -21.13 5.27
CA GLN A 343 -32.88 -22.14 6.30
C GLN A 343 -31.95 -21.58 7.38
N LEU A 344 -30.87 -20.89 6.99
CA LEU A 344 -29.93 -20.25 7.91
C LEU A 344 -30.59 -19.14 8.74
N ALA A 345 -31.53 -18.38 8.17
CA ALA A 345 -32.24 -17.33 8.90
C ALA A 345 -33.02 -17.86 10.13
N ALA A 346 -33.32 -19.17 10.20
CA ALA A 346 -33.95 -19.78 11.36
C ALA A 346 -33.00 -19.98 12.56
N THR A 347 -31.67 -19.86 12.35
CA THR A 347 -30.68 -20.06 13.41
C THR A 347 -30.35 -18.78 14.18
N THR A 348 -30.81 -17.62 13.70
CA THR A 348 -30.56 -16.32 14.31
C THR A 348 -31.78 -15.75 15.01
N SER A 349 -31.56 -14.96 16.06
CA SER A 349 -32.60 -14.15 16.70
C SER A 349 -32.82 -12.79 16.04
N HIS A 350 -31.97 -12.41 15.08
CA HIS A 350 -32.11 -11.16 14.34
C HIS A 350 -33.29 -11.21 13.36
N ARG A 351 -33.88 -10.05 13.07
CA ARG A 351 -34.95 -9.95 12.07
C ARG A 351 -34.34 -10.10 10.67
N VAL A 352 -34.79 -11.09 9.90
CA VAL A 352 -34.35 -11.28 8.51
C VAL A 352 -35.54 -11.05 7.56
N ILE A 353 -35.36 -10.15 6.60
CA ILE A 353 -36.35 -9.79 5.58
C ILE A 353 -35.83 -10.27 4.23
N PHE A 354 -36.66 -11.05 3.53
CA PHE A 354 -36.37 -11.48 2.16
C PHE A 354 -37.30 -10.74 1.21
N THR A 355 -36.72 -10.14 0.18
CA THR A 355 -37.49 -9.48 -0.89
C THR A 355 -36.87 -9.80 -2.24
N ILE A 356 -37.68 -9.69 -3.29
CA ILE A 356 -37.20 -9.79 -4.67
C ILE A 356 -37.18 -8.38 -5.28
N CYS A 357 -36.09 -8.03 -5.95
CA CYS A 357 -36.00 -6.87 -6.82
C CYS A 357 -36.04 -7.35 -8.28
N HIS A 358 -37.11 -7.01 -9.00
CA HIS A 358 -37.24 -7.39 -10.42
C HIS A 358 -36.45 -6.48 -11.36
N ALA A 359 -36.09 -5.27 -10.93
CA ALA A 359 -35.22 -4.37 -11.68
C ALA A 359 -33.79 -4.90 -11.65
N GLN A 360 -33.19 -5.10 -12.82
CA GLN A 360 -31.87 -5.72 -12.98
C GLN A 360 -30.75 -4.83 -12.42
N GLY A 361 -29.79 -5.43 -11.72
CA GLY A 361 -28.54 -4.80 -11.32
C GLY A 361 -28.46 -4.48 -9.82
N GLN A 362 -27.24 -4.62 -9.26
CA GLN A 362 -26.94 -4.44 -7.84
C GLN A 362 -27.44 -3.12 -7.26
N ASN A 363 -27.31 -2.00 -7.99
CA ASN A 363 -27.77 -0.69 -7.51
C ASN A 363 -29.29 -0.62 -7.35
N ASN A 364 -30.05 -1.30 -8.22
CA ASN A 364 -31.50 -1.41 -8.05
C ASN A 364 -31.85 -2.24 -6.82
N ALA A 365 -31.10 -3.32 -6.57
CA ALA A 365 -31.27 -4.13 -5.38
C ALA A 365 -30.94 -3.35 -4.08
N PHE A 366 -29.85 -2.58 -4.05
CA PHE A 366 -29.54 -1.69 -2.92
C PHE A 366 -30.65 -0.67 -2.67
N ASN A 367 -31.11 0.03 -3.72
CA ASN A 367 -32.21 0.99 -3.64
C ASN A 367 -33.48 0.35 -3.09
N HIS A 368 -33.86 -0.82 -3.62
CA HIS A 368 -35.03 -1.57 -3.18
C HIS A 368 -34.93 -1.99 -1.71
N GLY A 369 -33.78 -2.53 -1.31
CA GLY A 369 -33.52 -2.91 0.09
C GLY A 369 -33.61 -1.73 1.05
N PHE A 370 -33.12 -0.56 0.63
CA PHE A 370 -33.21 0.65 1.44
C PHE A 370 -34.65 1.11 1.69
N THR A 371 -35.56 0.93 0.73
CA THR A 371 -36.99 1.27 0.94
C THR A 371 -37.66 0.43 2.04
N LEU A 372 -37.09 -0.73 2.38
CA LEU A 372 -37.59 -1.63 3.42
C LEU A 372 -36.83 -1.47 4.74
N ALA A 373 -35.68 -0.78 4.73
CA ALA A 373 -34.84 -0.59 5.89
C ALA A 373 -35.51 0.35 6.91
N SER A 374 -35.47 -0.03 8.18
CA SER A 374 -36.01 0.72 9.32
C SER A 374 -34.95 1.20 10.32
N GLY A 375 -33.71 0.74 10.22
CA GLY A 375 -32.62 1.05 11.15
C GLY A 375 -32.09 2.48 11.10
N ASP A 376 -31.78 3.04 12.26
CA ASP A 376 -31.13 4.34 12.45
C ASP A 376 -29.77 4.42 11.75
N TYR A 377 -29.12 3.27 11.56
CA TYR A 377 -27.88 3.10 10.82
C TYR A 377 -28.05 2.13 9.65
N ILE A 378 -27.32 2.39 8.57
CA ILE A 378 -27.38 1.64 7.31
C ILE A 378 -26.01 1.03 6.99
N GLN A 379 -26.02 -0.27 6.76
CA GLN A 379 -24.88 -1.06 6.33
C GLN A 379 -25.16 -1.66 4.95
N TRP A 380 -24.35 -1.31 3.95
CA TRP A 380 -24.34 -2.01 2.66
C TRP A 380 -23.38 -3.20 2.76
N LEU A 381 -23.76 -4.37 2.28
CA LEU A 381 -22.89 -5.56 2.32
C LEU A 381 -23.08 -6.39 1.07
N ASP A 382 -22.01 -6.66 0.34
CA ASP A 382 -22.05 -7.55 -0.81
C ASP A 382 -22.19 -9.01 -0.36
N ALA A 383 -22.98 -9.79 -1.12
CA ALA A 383 -23.38 -11.14 -0.76
C ALA A 383 -22.22 -12.16 -0.74
N ASP A 384 -21.07 -11.80 -1.28
CA ASP A 384 -19.85 -12.60 -1.30
C ASP A 384 -18.77 -12.09 -0.32
N ASP A 385 -19.05 -11.06 0.48
CA ASP A 385 -18.14 -10.50 1.48
C ASP A 385 -18.56 -10.80 2.93
N SER A 386 -17.74 -10.42 3.93
CA SER A 386 -18.05 -10.68 5.34
C SER A 386 -17.61 -9.57 6.30
N LEU A 387 -18.39 -9.37 7.36
CA LEU A 387 -18.11 -8.43 8.45
C LEU A 387 -17.34 -9.13 9.58
N MET A 388 -16.45 -8.42 10.28
CA MET A 388 -15.91 -8.94 11.55
C MET A 388 -16.94 -8.75 12.67
N SER A 389 -16.93 -9.64 13.67
CA SER A 389 -18.01 -9.76 14.67
C SER A 389 -18.28 -8.49 15.48
N ASN A 390 -17.28 -7.66 15.75
CA ASN A 390 -17.42 -6.41 16.51
C ASN A 390 -17.55 -5.16 15.65
N LYS A 391 -17.58 -5.29 14.31
CA LYS A 391 -17.51 -4.17 13.38
C LYS A 391 -18.65 -3.17 13.57
N ILE A 392 -19.89 -3.67 13.66
CA ILE A 392 -21.08 -2.82 13.80
C ILE A 392 -21.07 -2.12 15.16
N GLU A 393 -20.71 -2.84 16.23
CA GLU A 393 -20.63 -2.27 17.59
C GLU A 393 -19.63 -1.11 17.66
N LEU A 394 -18.42 -1.30 17.14
CA LEU A 394 -17.38 -0.28 17.11
C LEU A 394 -17.83 0.99 16.37
N GLN A 395 -18.45 0.82 15.20
CA GLN A 395 -18.83 1.96 14.38
C GLN A 395 -20.08 2.69 14.88
N VAL A 396 -21.06 1.98 15.44
CA VAL A 396 -22.19 2.62 16.11
C VAL A 396 -21.68 3.42 17.32
N ALA A 397 -20.86 2.81 18.17
CA ALA A 397 -20.30 3.51 19.34
C ALA A 397 -19.52 4.77 18.95
N ALA A 398 -18.67 4.68 17.92
CA ALA A 398 -17.90 5.81 17.43
C ALA A 398 -18.77 6.95 16.89
N LEU A 399 -19.84 6.63 16.13
CA LEU A 399 -20.76 7.64 15.62
C LEU A 399 -21.58 8.27 16.76
N GLU A 400 -22.10 7.49 17.70
CA GLU A 400 -22.82 8.03 18.87
C GLU A 400 -21.95 8.98 19.71
N GLN A 401 -20.68 8.65 19.92
CA GLN A 401 -19.72 9.51 20.63
C GLN A 401 -19.35 10.77 19.84
N ASN A 402 -19.46 10.72 18.51
CA ASN A 402 -19.07 11.80 17.62
C ASN A 402 -20.25 12.22 16.74
N PRO A 403 -21.26 12.93 17.28
CA PRO A 403 -22.49 13.29 16.56
C PRO A 403 -22.25 14.22 15.36
N ASN A 404 -21.04 14.78 15.28
CA ASN A 404 -20.60 15.56 14.14
C ASN A 404 -20.36 14.68 12.90
N PHE A 405 -19.99 13.41 13.03
CA PHE A 405 -19.73 12.59 11.86
C PHE A 405 -21.00 11.88 11.36
N ASP A 406 -21.05 11.71 10.04
CA ASP A 406 -22.20 11.21 9.30
C ASP A 406 -22.02 9.73 8.91
N ILE A 407 -20.78 9.36 8.59
CA ILE A 407 -20.40 8.05 8.06
C ILE A 407 -19.15 7.59 8.81
N ALA A 408 -19.17 6.37 9.36
CA ALA A 408 -17.97 5.71 9.86
C ALA A 408 -17.41 4.78 8.80
N TYR A 409 -16.08 4.62 8.74
CA TYR A 409 -15.39 3.62 7.91
C TYR A 409 -14.25 2.98 8.70
N GLY A 410 -13.81 1.80 8.28
CA GLY A 410 -12.83 1.02 9.03
C GLY A 410 -11.77 0.38 8.17
N ASP A 411 -11.05 -0.56 8.76
CA ASP A 411 -10.00 -1.32 8.09
C ASP A 411 -10.63 -2.43 7.24
N TRP A 412 -9.89 -2.93 6.26
CA TRP A 412 -10.40 -4.01 5.41
C TRP A 412 -9.31 -4.98 4.96
N GLU A 413 -9.69 -6.23 4.75
CA GLU A 413 -8.80 -7.29 4.25
C GLU A 413 -9.26 -7.72 2.86
N TYR A 414 -8.35 -7.77 1.91
CA TYR A 414 -8.57 -8.37 0.60
C TYR A 414 -8.18 -9.85 0.64
N CYS A 415 -9.17 -10.74 0.48
CA CYS A 415 -9.02 -12.18 0.67
C CYS A 415 -9.10 -12.94 -0.66
N PHE A 416 -8.09 -13.74 -0.99
CA PHE A 416 -8.04 -14.57 -2.19
C PHE A 416 -8.46 -16.02 -1.92
N TYR A 417 -9.37 -16.54 -2.74
CA TYR A 417 -9.79 -17.95 -2.73
C TYR A 417 -9.57 -18.56 -4.12
N GLN A 418 -8.82 -19.66 -4.21
CA GLN A 418 -8.63 -20.36 -5.48
C GLN A 418 -9.89 -21.17 -5.82
N SER A 419 -10.27 -21.15 -7.09
CA SER A 419 -11.25 -22.07 -7.63
C SER A 419 -10.58 -23.41 -7.91
N ASP A 420 -10.88 -24.45 -7.15
CA ASP A 420 -10.72 -25.81 -7.64
C ASP A 420 -11.72 -25.98 -8.79
N VAL A 421 -11.24 -25.83 -10.03
CA VAL A 421 -11.96 -26.25 -11.22
C VAL A 421 -11.46 -27.66 -11.53
N GLU A 422 -12.06 -28.66 -10.89
CA GLU A 422 -12.17 -29.96 -11.53
C GLU A 422 -13.56 -29.98 -12.18
N GLU A 423 -13.57 -29.91 -13.52
CA GLU A 423 -14.73 -30.21 -14.34
C GLU A 423 -15.10 -31.69 -14.13
N GLY A 424 -16.01 -31.94 -13.18
CA GLY A 424 -16.64 -33.22 -12.98
C GLY A 424 -18.15 -33.02 -12.83
N GLU A 425 -18.89 -33.37 -13.87
CA GLU A 425 -20.36 -33.45 -13.81
C GLU A 425 -20.77 -34.41 -12.67
N ASN A 426 -21.74 -34.00 -11.86
CA ASN A 426 -22.35 -34.72 -10.73
C ASN A 426 -21.63 -34.71 -9.36
N SER A 427 -21.62 -33.57 -8.68
CA SER A 427 -21.64 -33.57 -7.20
C SER A 427 -22.67 -32.59 -6.62
N GLN A 428 -23.93 -33.04 -6.54
CA GLN A 428 -24.85 -32.53 -5.53
C GLN A 428 -24.41 -33.07 -4.16
N ARG A 429 -23.54 -32.34 -3.44
CA ARG A 429 -23.42 -32.31 -1.96
C ARG A 429 -22.20 -31.49 -1.52
N ILE A 430 -22.49 -30.47 -0.70
CA ILE A 430 -21.64 -29.83 0.33
C ILE A 430 -20.20 -29.51 -0.12
N ILE A 431 -20.00 -28.26 -0.57
CA ILE A 431 -18.69 -27.74 -1.00
C ILE A 431 -17.76 -27.63 0.23
N PRO A 432 -16.49 -28.06 0.15
CA PRO A 432 -15.53 -28.01 1.25
C PRO A 432 -15.31 -26.57 1.70
N GLN A 433 -14.98 -26.36 2.98
CA GLN A 433 -14.50 -25.10 3.53
C GLN A 433 -13.33 -24.55 2.67
N LYS A 434 -13.63 -23.71 1.67
CA LYS A 434 -12.61 -23.12 0.80
C LYS A 434 -11.75 -22.17 1.64
N ARG A 435 -10.53 -22.60 1.96
CA ARG A 435 -9.59 -21.86 2.79
C ARG A 435 -9.08 -20.65 2.01
N CYS A 436 -9.12 -19.47 2.64
CA CYS A 436 -8.47 -18.27 2.13
C CYS A 436 -6.96 -18.53 1.98
N GLN A 437 -6.41 -18.32 0.79
CA GLN A 437 -5.00 -18.59 0.48
C GLN A 437 -4.10 -17.41 0.79
N HIS A 438 -4.50 -16.23 0.36
CA HIS A 438 -3.76 -14.99 0.57
C HIS A 438 -4.69 -13.91 1.09
N ARG A 439 -4.16 -13.10 1.99
CA ARG A 439 -4.87 -11.99 2.59
C ARG A 439 -3.96 -10.77 2.63
N PHE A 440 -4.49 -9.65 2.16
CA PHE A 440 -3.83 -8.36 2.22
C PHE A 440 -4.65 -7.44 3.11
N SER A 441 -4.09 -7.02 4.24
CA SER A 441 -4.77 -6.12 5.16
C SER A 441 -4.46 -4.67 4.79
N PHE A 442 -5.48 -3.83 4.80
CA PHE A 442 -5.42 -2.41 4.50
C PHE A 442 -5.92 -1.65 5.72
N THR A 443 -5.00 -0.99 6.41
CA THR A 443 -5.32 -0.09 7.51
C THR A 443 -5.69 1.28 6.94
N SER A 444 -6.86 1.75 7.31
CA SER A 444 -7.35 3.08 6.95
C SER A 444 -6.80 4.13 7.93
N ARG A 445 -7.06 5.42 7.69
CA ARG A 445 -6.72 6.50 8.64
C ARG A 445 -7.76 7.59 8.58
N GLN A 446 -7.82 8.45 9.60
CA GLN A 446 -8.66 9.64 9.58
C GLN A 446 -8.17 10.62 8.49
N TYR A 447 -9.13 11.20 7.76
CA TYR A 447 -8.86 12.25 6.77
C TYR A 447 -9.67 13.49 7.09
N ASP A 448 -9.01 14.64 7.09
CA ASP A 448 -9.68 15.93 7.26
C ASP A 448 -10.48 16.31 6.00
N ASP A 449 -9.92 15.99 4.83
CA ASP A 449 -10.55 16.18 3.53
C ASP A 449 -10.77 14.83 2.83
N TYR A 450 -11.89 14.18 3.16
CA TYR A 450 -12.25 12.90 2.56
C TYR A 450 -12.56 13.01 1.06
N LEU A 451 -13.07 14.16 0.60
CA LEU A 451 -13.37 14.37 -0.81
C LEU A 451 -12.09 14.34 -1.65
N LEU A 452 -11.03 15.00 -1.17
CA LEU A 452 -9.74 14.93 -1.82
C LEU A 452 -9.25 13.48 -1.97
N GLN A 453 -9.37 12.68 -0.91
CA GLN A 453 -8.94 11.27 -0.91
C GLN A 453 -9.77 10.38 -1.83
N ALA A 454 -11.09 10.58 -1.83
CA ALA A 454 -11.98 9.87 -2.72
C ALA A 454 -11.58 10.19 -4.18
N LEU A 455 -11.39 11.46 -4.52
CA LEU A 455 -10.96 11.86 -5.86
C LEU A 455 -9.52 11.41 -6.22
N SER A 456 -8.65 11.19 -5.23
CA SER A 456 -7.22 10.89 -5.42
C SER A 456 -6.80 9.43 -5.20
N HIS A 457 -7.75 8.48 -5.13
CA HIS A 457 -7.55 7.01 -5.10
C HIS A 457 -7.41 6.32 -3.74
N ASN A 458 -8.26 6.64 -2.77
CA ASN A 458 -8.39 5.81 -1.57
C ASN A 458 -9.81 5.31 -1.31
N TRP A 459 -10.30 4.45 -2.20
CA TRP A 459 -11.64 3.88 -2.14
C TRP A 459 -11.59 2.57 -1.37
N GLN A 460 -12.46 2.45 -0.37
CA GLN A 460 -12.63 1.23 0.41
C GLN A 460 -13.88 0.48 -0.07
N PRO A 461 -13.92 -0.84 0.09
CA PRO A 461 -15.08 -1.62 -0.32
C PRO A 461 -16.34 -1.21 0.48
N PRO A 462 -17.56 -1.35 -0.07
CA PRO A 462 -18.76 -0.71 0.47
C PRO A 462 -19.13 -1.14 1.88
N LEU A 463 -18.80 -2.37 2.25
CA LEU A 463 -19.02 -2.91 3.59
C LEU A 463 -18.15 -2.28 4.70
N SER A 464 -17.05 -1.63 4.35
CA SER A 464 -16.20 -0.93 5.33
C SER A 464 -16.93 0.22 6.02
N TYR A 465 -17.95 0.80 5.38
CA TYR A 465 -18.68 1.96 5.88
C TYR A 465 -19.93 1.58 6.69
N LEU A 466 -20.34 2.45 7.59
CA LEU A 466 -21.64 2.48 8.27
C LEU A 466 -22.17 3.91 8.27
N LEU A 467 -23.41 4.11 7.84
CA LEU A 467 -23.99 5.44 7.65
C LEU A 467 -25.12 5.69 8.64
N ARG A 468 -25.26 6.95 9.11
CA ARG A 468 -26.53 7.40 9.70
C ARG A 468 -27.63 7.37 8.62
N ARG A 469 -28.85 6.94 8.98
CA ARG A 469 -30.00 6.90 8.07
C ARG A 469 -30.25 8.23 7.37
N ALA A 470 -30.19 9.35 8.09
CA ALA A 470 -30.42 10.68 7.52
C ALA A 470 -29.51 10.98 6.31
N CYS A 471 -28.29 10.43 6.33
CA CYS A 471 -27.31 10.60 5.27
C CYS A 471 -27.61 9.68 4.09
N ALA A 472 -28.00 8.43 4.37
CA ALA A 472 -28.47 7.49 3.35
C ALA A 472 -29.73 8.02 2.61
N VAL A 473 -30.65 8.70 3.31
CA VAL A 473 -31.83 9.35 2.70
C VAL A 473 -31.41 10.43 1.70
N LYS A 474 -30.49 11.34 2.08
CA LYS A 474 -29.96 12.37 1.16
C LYS A 474 -29.31 11.75 -0.07
N LEU A 475 -28.56 10.66 0.12
CA LEU A 475 -27.92 9.93 -0.98
C LEU A 475 -28.94 9.23 -1.89
N GLN A 476 -30.03 8.73 -1.33
CA GLN A 476 -31.15 8.15 -2.09
C GLN A 476 -31.84 9.19 -2.98
N GLU A 477 -32.09 10.40 -2.46
CA GLU A 477 -32.69 11.52 -3.21
C GLU A 477 -31.82 11.92 -4.41
N LEU A 478 -30.49 11.91 -4.22
CA LEU A 478 -29.51 12.13 -5.28
C LEU A 478 -29.33 10.93 -6.21
N LYS A 479 -30.01 9.81 -5.94
CA LYS A 479 -29.88 8.52 -6.64
C LYS A 479 -28.46 7.98 -6.62
N ALA A 480 -27.71 8.18 -5.53
CA ALA A 480 -26.28 7.87 -5.46
C ALA A 480 -25.98 6.42 -5.88
N TRP A 481 -26.79 5.46 -5.45
CA TRP A 481 -26.85 4.12 -6.06
C TRP A 481 -27.53 4.19 -7.43
N ASN A 482 -26.77 4.58 -8.45
CA ASN A 482 -27.29 4.87 -9.77
C ASN A 482 -27.63 3.61 -10.56
N PRO A 483 -28.89 3.38 -10.97
CA PRO A 483 -29.23 2.23 -11.81
C PRO A 483 -28.48 2.18 -13.15
N HIS A 484 -27.91 3.30 -13.60
CA HIS A 484 -27.18 3.42 -14.86
C HIS A 484 -25.65 3.32 -14.73
N THR A 485 -25.14 3.14 -13.51
CA THR A 485 -23.72 2.90 -13.26
C THR A 485 -23.47 1.42 -13.03
N PHE A 486 -22.55 0.86 -13.81
CA PHE A 486 -22.28 -0.58 -13.85
C PHE A 486 -20.88 -0.96 -13.37
N LEU A 487 -20.05 0.04 -13.06
CA LEU A 487 -18.66 -0.15 -12.63
C LEU A 487 -18.34 0.90 -11.56
N ALA A 488 -17.63 0.48 -10.51
CA ALA A 488 -17.20 1.35 -9.41
C ALA A 488 -18.40 2.10 -8.77
N THR A 489 -19.48 1.37 -8.53
CA THR A 489 -20.77 1.89 -8.06
C THR A 489 -20.69 2.38 -6.61
N ASP A 490 -20.02 1.59 -5.77
CA ASP A 490 -19.61 1.91 -4.40
C ASP A 490 -18.81 3.22 -4.36
N ARG A 491 -17.88 3.35 -5.29
CA ARG A 491 -17.11 4.55 -5.51
C ARG A 491 -18.03 5.74 -5.81
N GLU A 492 -18.88 5.66 -6.82
CA GLU A 492 -19.80 6.74 -7.14
C GLU A 492 -20.61 7.19 -5.91
N TYR A 493 -21.11 6.23 -5.13
CA TYR A 493 -21.88 6.48 -3.92
C TYR A 493 -21.13 7.33 -2.89
N TYR A 494 -19.93 6.91 -2.47
CA TYR A 494 -19.19 7.60 -1.40
C TYR A 494 -18.51 8.89 -1.85
N THR A 495 -18.21 9.05 -3.13
CA THR A 495 -17.77 10.36 -3.64
C THR A 495 -18.91 11.36 -3.67
N ILE A 496 -20.12 10.97 -4.05
CA ILE A 496 -21.28 11.86 -3.95
C ILE A 496 -21.49 12.27 -2.49
N ALA A 497 -21.37 11.34 -1.53
CA ALA A 497 -21.41 11.65 -0.10
C ALA A 497 -20.38 12.71 0.32
N ALA A 498 -19.14 12.58 -0.13
CA ALA A 498 -18.10 13.55 0.15
C ALA A 498 -18.34 14.91 -0.55
N ILE A 499 -18.84 14.92 -1.80
CA ILE A 499 -19.16 16.15 -2.55
C ILE A 499 -20.24 16.95 -1.83
N ILE A 500 -21.29 16.30 -1.32
CA ILE A 500 -22.34 16.98 -0.54
C ILE A 500 -21.93 17.26 0.90
N GLY A 501 -20.65 17.04 1.23
CA GLY A 501 -19.99 17.36 2.49
C GLY A 501 -20.50 16.60 3.69
N LEU A 502 -20.85 15.32 3.52
CA LEU A 502 -20.97 14.39 4.64
C LEU A 502 -19.58 14.15 5.25
N ARG A 503 -19.52 14.07 6.57
CA ARG A 503 -18.28 13.92 7.34
C ARG A 503 -17.99 12.46 7.64
N PHE A 504 -16.76 12.05 7.38
CA PHE A 504 -16.31 10.66 7.50
C PHE A 504 -15.41 10.48 8.74
N LEU A 505 -15.72 9.47 9.55
CA LEU A 505 -14.98 9.09 10.75
C LEU A 505 -14.28 7.76 10.53
N TYR A 506 -12.96 7.74 10.70
CA TYR A 506 -12.20 6.51 10.75
C TYR A 506 -12.39 5.83 12.11
N VAL A 507 -12.71 4.54 12.08
CA VAL A 507 -12.85 3.70 13.26
C VAL A 507 -11.86 2.55 13.15
N PRO A 508 -10.75 2.58 13.92
CA PRO A 508 -9.75 1.52 13.87
C PRO A 508 -10.37 0.19 14.31
N ASN A 509 -9.87 -0.91 13.75
CA ASN A 509 -10.30 -2.27 14.05
C ASN A 509 -11.75 -2.61 13.65
N ALA A 510 -12.52 -1.67 13.09
CA ALA A 510 -13.81 -1.96 12.44
C ALA A 510 -13.58 -2.67 11.11
N LEU A 511 -13.12 -3.92 11.20
CA LEU A 511 -12.53 -4.67 10.10
C LEU A 511 -13.59 -5.40 9.25
N VAL A 512 -13.36 -5.45 7.95
CA VAL A 512 -14.18 -6.23 7.00
C VAL A 512 -13.33 -7.08 6.09
N ARG A 513 -13.93 -8.11 5.47
CA ARG A 513 -13.24 -8.98 4.51
C ARG A 513 -13.92 -8.88 3.17
N TYR A 514 -13.19 -8.27 2.24
CA TYR A 514 -13.52 -8.18 0.83
C TYR A 514 -12.92 -9.38 0.09
N ASN A 515 -13.76 -10.23 -0.47
CA ASN A 515 -13.35 -11.49 -1.06
C ASN A 515 -13.13 -11.35 -2.57
N PHE A 516 -12.03 -11.93 -3.05
CA PHE A 516 -11.72 -12.04 -4.45
C PHE A 516 -12.12 -13.43 -4.97
N TRP A 517 -13.16 -13.45 -5.81
CA TRP A 517 -13.59 -14.63 -6.57
C TRP A 517 -13.53 -14.32 -8.08
N SER A 518 -12.89 -15.16 -8.89
CA SER A 518 -12.79 -14.94 -10.35
C SER A 518 -13.01 -16.26 -11.08
N PRO A 519 -14.01 -16.31 -11.99
CA PRO A 519 -13.79 -15.88 -13.38
C PRO A 519 -14.86 -14.93 -13.97
N THR A 520 -15.88 -14.52 -13.20
CA THR A 520 -17.10 -13.88 -13.72
C THR A 520 -17.19 -12.37 -13.56
N GLN A 521 -16.22 -11.70 -12.92
CA GLN A 521 -16.27 -10.24 -12.72
C GLN A 521 -16.44 -9.48 -14.06
N ASN A 522 -17.55 -8.75 -14.19
CA ASN A 522 -17.93 -7.99 -15.39
C ASN A 522 -16.87 -6.98 -15.83
N SER A 523 -16.10 -6.41 -14.88
CA SER A 523 -15.04 -5.46 -15.15
C SER A 523 -13.90 -6.02 -16.02
N ARG A 524 -13.70 -7.35 -16.03
CA ARG A 524 -12.66 -8.04 -16.82
C ARG A 524 -13.13 -8.47 -18.21
N LYS A 525 -14.44 -8.67 -18.40
CA LYS A 525 -15.04 -9.03 -19.70
C LYS A 525 -15.43 -7.81 -20.53
N ALA A 526 -15.54 -6.63 -19.91
CA ALA A 526 -15.94 -5.42 -20.58
C ALA A 526 -14.80 -4.78 -21.39
N SER A 527 -15.13 -4.33 -22.61
CA SER A 527 -14.20 -3.60 -23.46
C SER A 527 -13.67 -2.35 -22.75
N TYR A 528 -12.47 -1.94 -23.14
CA TYR A 528 -11.88 -0.69 -22.70
C TYR A 528 -12.84 0.50 -22.85
N SER A 529 -13.44 0.64 -24.05
CA SER A 529 -14.26 1.80 -24.42
C SER A 529 -15.52 1.87 -23.57
N TRP A 530 -16.11 0.72 -23.25
CA TRP A 530 -17.25 0.63 -22.36
C TRP A 530 -16.89 1.08 -20.94
N ARG A 531 -15.75 0.63 -20.40
CA ARG A 531 -15.27 1.02 -19.06
C ARG A 531 -14.97 2.52 -18.98
N ALA A 532 -14.24 3.06 -19.96
CA ALA A 532 -13.96 4.49 -20.07
C ALA A 532 -15.26 5.33 -20.12
N GLY A 533 -16.24 4.87 -20.92
CA GLY A 533 -17.56 5.49 -20.97
C GLY A 533 -18.29 5.50 -19.62
N CYS A 534 -18.15 4.44 -18.81
CA CYS A 534 -18.72 4.40 -17.45
C CYS A 534 -18.06 5.45 -16.54
N TYR A 535 -16.73 5.51 -16.49
CA TYR A 535 -16.01 6.51 -15.68
C TYR A 535 -16.33 7.94 -16.12
N LYS A 536 -16.42 8.21 -17.42
CA LYS A 536 -16.80 9.53 -17.94
C LYS A 536 -18.18 9.97 -17.47
N ARG A 537 -19.19 9.08 -17.53
CA ARG A 537 -20.55 9.39 -17.04
C ARG A 537 -20.57 9.67 -15.55
N MET A 538 -19.87 8.87 -14.76
CA MET A 538 -19.72 9.07 -13.32
C MET A 538 -19.08 10.44 -13.00
N HIS A 539 -17.99 10.80 -13.70
CA HIS A 539 -17.30 12.07 -13.47
C HIS A 539 -18.14 13.30 -13.86
N LEU A 540 -18.88 13.22 -14.97
CA LEU A 540 -19.83 14.27 -15.35
C LEU A 540 -20.88 14.49 -14.26
N ARG A 541 -21.39 13.40 -13.71
CA ARG A 541 -22.35 13.47 -12.60
C ARG A 541 -21.75 14.07 -11.33
N PHE A 542 -20.49 13.75 -11.01
CA PHE A 542 -19.79 14.42 -9.92
C PHE A 542 -19.71 15.94 -10.13
N GLN A 543 -19.39 16.38 -11.35
CA GLN A 543 -19.34 17.80 -11.68
C GLN A 543 -20.71 18.48 -11.54
N GLU A 544 -21.77 17.83 -12.02
CA GLU A 544 -23.15 18.33 -11.91
C GLU A 544 -23.56 18.52 -10.45
N ILE A 545 -23.29 17.53 -9.60
CA ILE A 545 -23.62 17.59 -8.17
C ILE A 545 -22.73 18.62 -7.44
N ALA A 546 -21.43 18.66 -7.76
CA ALA A 546 -20.49 19.62 -7.17
C ALA A 546 -20.82 21.06 -7.53
N ALA A 547 -21.32 21.32 -8.75
CA ALA A 547 -21.75 22.65 -9.19
C ALA A 547 -22.94 23.20 -8.38
N GLN A 548 -23.72 22.32 -7.74
CA GLN A 548 -24.86 22.69 -6.90
C GLN A 548 -24.45 22.93 -5.43
N GLN A 549 -23.19 22.71 -5.08
CA GLN A 549 -22.69 22.92 -3.71
C GLN A 549 -22.22 24.36 -3.49
N PRO A 550 -22.25 24.87 -2.24
CA PRO A 550 -21.71 26.19 -1.91
C PRO A 550 -20.24 26.33 -2.34
N LEU A 551 -19.87 27.51 -2.88
CA LEU A 551 -18.52 27.81 -3.37
C LEU A 551 -17.40 27.55 -2.35
N GLN A 552 -17.70 27.66 -1.05
CA GLN A 552 -16.75 27.44 0.04
C GLN A 552 -16.47 25.95 0.32
N ARG A 553 -17.31 25.04 -0.18
CA ARG A 553 -17.19 23.59 0.07
C ARG A 553 -16.29 22.89 -0.96
N ILE A 554 -16.40 23.27 -2.23
CA ILE A 554 -15.62 22.67 -3.31
C ILE A 554 -14.46 23.60 -3.64
N THR A 555 -13.28 23.26 -3.13
CA THR A 555 -12.04 24.03 -3.35
C THR A 555 -11.60 24.00 -4.81
N LYS A 556 -10.68 24.90 -5.20
CA LYS A 556 -10.04 24.89 -6.53
C LYS A 556 -9.38 23.53 -6.83
N GLN A 557 -8.79 22.91 -5.81
CA GLN A 557 -8.16 21.59 -5.89
C GLN A 557 -9.18 20.47 -6.16
N HIS A 558 -10.36 20.51 -5.51
CA HIS A 558 -11.46 19.59 -5.82
C HIS A 558 -11.93 19.75 -7.26
N TRP A 559 -12.15 20.99 -7.70
CA TRP A 559 -12.57 21.27 -9.07
C TRP A 559 -11.54 20.82 -10.10
N PHE A 560 -10.24 20.91 -9.80
CA PHE A 560 -9.21 20.36 -10.65
C PHE A 560 -9.39 18.85 -10.82
N LEU A 561 -9.44 18.09 -9.73
CA LEU A 561 -9.57 16.63 -9.81
C LEU A 561 -10.88 16.17 -10.45
N LEU A 562 -11.98 16.89 -10.18
CA LEU A 562 -13.27 16.68 -10.83
C LEU A 562 -13.22 16.93 -12.35
N LYS A 563 -12.30 17.76 -12.86
CA LYS A 563 -12.17 18.03 -14.31
C LYS A 563 -11.18 17.10 -15.01
N GLN A 564 -10.16 16.61 -14.30
CA GLN A 564 -9.06 15.85 -14.90
C GLN A 564 -9.40 14.40 -15.31
N ASN A 565 -10.51 13.83 -14.84
CA ASN A 565 -10.91 12.44 -15.15
C ASN A 565 -9.76 11.43 -14.93
N TRP A 566 -9.10 11.48 -13.77
CA TRP A 566 -7.86 10.74 -13.50
C TRP A 566 -7.96 9.22 -13.67
N ASP A 567 -9.16 8.64 -13.65
CA ASP A 567 -9.34 7.20 -13.87
C ASP A 567 -9.21 6.77 -15.32
N LEU A 568 -9.43 7.70 -16.26
CA LEU A 568 -9.13 7.47 -17.67
C LEU A 568 -7.62 7.32 -17.90
N TRP A 569 -6.78 7.89 -17.04
CA TRP A 569 -5.33 7.68 -17.07
C TRP A 569 -4.93 6.25 -16.66
N LYS A 570 -5.63 5.65 -15.69
CA LYS A 570 -5.43 4.25 -15.26
C LYS A 570 -5.92 3.25 -16.30
N LEU A 571 -6.95 3.63 -17.05
CA LEU A 571 -7.32 3.01 -18.30
C LEU A 571 -6.40 3.55 -19.41
N ALA A 572 -5.08 3.50 -19.27
CA ALA A 572 -4.18 3.85 -20.37
C ALA A 572 -4.42 2.90 -21.56
N PRO A 573 -4.90 3.36 -22.73
CA PRO A 573 -5.01 2.49 -23.89
C PRO A 573 -3.64 2.19 -24.49
N VAL A 574 -2.60 2.93 -24.11
CA VAL A 574 -1.26 2.80 -24.70
C VAL A 574 -0.24 2.34 -23.67
N THR A 575 0.46 1.23 -23.97
CA THR A 575 1.62 0.74 -23.19
C THR A 575 2.91 1.21 -23.84
N LEU A 576 3.82 1.78 -23.03
CA LEU A 576 5.20 1.99 -23.44
C LEU A 576 6.00 0.70 -23.21
N MET A 577 6.64 0.18 -24.25
CA MET A 577 7.53 -0.98 -24.18
C MET A 577 8.91 -0.64 -24.70
N GLN A 578 9.96 -1.02 -23.98
CA GLN A 578 11.33 -0.89 -24.46
C GLN A 578 11.69 -2.14 -25.27
N LYS A 579 12.15 -1.97 -26.51
CA LYS A 579 12.59 -3.08 -27.39
C LYS A 579 14.11 -3.21 -27.44
N ALA A 580 14.82 -2.08 -27.31
CA ALA A 580 16.28 -1.99 -27.32
C ALA A 580 16.72 -0.75 -26.49
N PRO A 581 18.01 -0.58 -26.19
CA PRO A 581 18.51 0.54 -25.37
C PRO A 581 18.01 1.92 -25.81
N ASP A 582 17.89 2.14 -27.13
CA ASP A 582 17.49 3.43 -27.72
C ASP A 582 16.16 3.39 -28.49
N SER A 583 15.37 2.31 -28.35
CA SER A 583 14.14 2.11 -29.13
C SER A 583 12.97 1.67 -28.25
N PHE A 584 11.90 2.46 -28.29
CA PHE A 584 10.66 2.23 -27.53
C PHE A 584 9.49 2.10 -28.48
N PHE A 585 8.45 1.38 -28.08
CA PHE A 585 7.21 1.23 -28.81
C PHE A 585 6.04 1.61 -27.93
N LEU A 586 5.10 2.35 -28.50
CA LEU A 586 3.79 2.53 -27.93
C LEU A 586 2.85 1.51 -28.57
N ILE A 587 2.18 0.73 -27.74
CA ILE A 587 1.18 -0.25 -28.18
C ILE A 587 -0.19 0.23 -27.75
N ASP A 588 -1.07 0.50 -28.71
CA ASP A 588 -2.49 0.71 -28.44
C ASP A 588 -3.15 -0.65 -28.14
N ARG A 589 -3.50 -0.90 -26.88
CA ARG A 589 -4.22 -2.09 -26.40
C ARG A 589 -5.63 -2.23 -26.98
N ARG A 590 -6.17 -1.21 -27.66
CA ARG A 590 -7.48 -1.29 -28.33
C ARG A 590 -7.37 -1.90 -29.73
N THR A 591 -6.24 -1.68 -30.42
CA THR A 591 -6.06 -2.01 -31.85
C THR A 591 -4.84 -2.90 -32.12
N GLU A 592 -4.03 -3.17 -31.10
CA GLU A 592 -2.68 -3.77 -31.16
C GLU A 592 -1.68 -3.01 -32.04
N TYR A 593 -2.05 -1.80 -32.48
CA TYR A 593 -1.22 -0.96 -33.32
C TYR A 593 0.02 -0.50 -32.56
N LYS A 594 1.18 -0.63 -33.21
CA LYS A 594 2.50 -0.36 -32.61
C LYS A 594 3.17 0.78 -33.36
N ILE A 595 3.67 1.76 -32.62
CA ILE A 595 4.49 2.84 -33.17
C ILE A 595 5.82 2.88 -32.41
N THR A 596 6.91 2.88 -33.16
CA THR A 596 8.25 3.17 -32.64
C THR A 596 8.35 4.64 -32.28
N ILE A 597 8.83 4.92 -31.08
CA ILE A 597 9.16 6.27 -30.60
C ILE A 597 10.61 6.29 -30.10
N ASN A 598 11.22 7.48 -30.12
CA ASN A 598 12.59 7.67 -29.67
C ASN A 598 12.69 7.82 -28.15
N GLN A 599 13.92 7.87 -27.63
CA GLN A 599 14.17 7.95 -26.19
C GLN A 599 13.64 9.24 -25.55
N ALA A 600 13.61 10.37 -26.26
CA ALA A 600 13.09 11.63 -25.75
C ALA A 600 11.56 11.60 -25.62
N GLU A 601 10.87 11.09 -26.64
CA GLU A 601 9.40 10.87 -26.63
C GLU A 601 9.01 9.87 -25.54
N ALA A 602 9.78 8.79 -25.37
CA ALA A 602 9.58 7.80 -24.32
C ALA A 602 9.78 8.38 -22.91
N ARG A 603 10.73 9.31 -22.72
CA ARG A 603 10.92 10.03 -21.45
C ARG A 603 9.75 10.93 -21.11
N VAL A 604 9.18 11.64 -22.09
CA VAL A 604 7.97 12.46 -21.88
C VAL A 604 6.79 11.57 -21.48
N ILE A 605 6.56 10.46 -22.19
CA ILE A 605 5.46 9.54 -21.90
C ILE A 605 5.66 8.78 -20.59
N SER A 606 6.90 8.42 -20.25
CA SER A 606 7.26 7.79 -18.97
C SER A 606 7.11 8.77 -17.81
N ALA A 607 7.51 10.04 -17.97
CA ALA A 607 7.30 11.08 -16.97
C ALA A 607 5.80 11.33 -16.70
N LEU A 608 4.99 11.31 -17.78
CA LEU A 608 3.53 11.32 -17.71
C LEU A 608 2.98 10.07 -17.00
N HIS A 609 3.56 8.88 -17.20
CA HIS A 609 3.15 7.63 -16.53
C HIS A 609 3.59 7.53 -15.05
N ARG A 610 4.66 8.24 -14.66
CA ARG A 610 5.29 8.21 -13.33
C ARG A 610 4.79 9.31 -12.40
N ILE A 611 3.61 9.87 -12.65
CA ILE A 611 3.00 10.87 -11.75
C ILE A 611 2.53 10.15 -10.47
N ASN A 612 3.43 10.02 -9.49
CA ASN A 612 3.16 9.53 -8.14
C ASN A 612 3.41 10.64 -7.11
N THR A 613 2.32 11.01 -6.42
CA THR A 613 2.10 11.39 -5.01
C THR A 613 3.06 12.25 -4.17
N VAL A 614 4.21 12.74 -4.67
CA VAL A 614 5.16 13.49 -3.82
C VAL A 614 5.10 15.02 -4.00
N CYS A 615 4.53 15.54 -5.08
CA CYS A 615 4.39 16.99 -5.25
C CYS A 615 2.94 17.46 -5.07
N THR A 616 2.76 18.75 -4.75
CA THR A 616 1.42 19.34 -4.77
C THR A 616 0.84 19.24 -6.19
N LEU A 617 -0.48 19.24 -6.30
CA LEU A 617 -1.18 19.20 -7.58
C LEU A 617 -0.75 20.34 -8.52
N GLU A 618 -0.41 21.49 -7.95
CA GLU A 618 0.09 22.68 -8.61
C GLU A 618 1.49 22.44 -9.19
N ASP A 619 2.42 21.87 -8.41
CA ASP A 619 3.75 21.47 -8.87
C ASP A 619 3.69 20.48 -10.05
N HIS A 620 2.71 19.57 -10.04
CA HIS A 620 2.50 18.62 -11.13
C HIS A 620 2.00 19.31 -12.40
N ALA A 621 1.07 20.25 -12.29
CA ALA A 621 0.57 21.02 -13.43
C ALA A 621 1.69 21.88 -14.04
N HIS A 622 2.50 22.54 -13.20
CA HIS A 622 3.71 23.25 -13.64
C HIS A 622 4.69 22.33 -14.37
N ARG A 623 4.95 21.13 -13.84
CA ARG A 623 5.87 20.16 -14.46
C ARG A 623 5.42 19.72 -15.85
N ILE A 624 4.11 19.47 -16.04
CA ILE A 624 3.55 19.11 -17.35
C ILE A 624 3.72 20.27 -18.33
N VAL A 625 3.39 21.51 -17.91
CA VAL A 625 3.56 22.71 -18.72
C VAL A 625 5.02 22.90 -19.15
N HIS A 626 5.97 22.74 -18.23
CA HIS A 626 7.38 22.90 -18.54
C HIS A 626 7.94 21.83 -19.49
N LEU A 627 7.51 20.57 -19.33
CA LEU A 627 7.88 19.48 -20.24
C LEU A 627 7.33 19.68 -21.65
N MET A 628 6.07 20.15 -21.75
CA MET A 628 5.46 20.52 -23.04
C MET A 628 6.20 21.68 -23.69
N ALA A 629 6.54 22.72 -22.91
CA ALA A 629 7.27 23.88 -23.41
C ALA A 629 8.66 23.51 -23.94
N GLN A 630 9.40 22.63 -23.24
CA GLN A 630 10.73 22.19 -23.66
C GLN A 630 10.68 21.48 -25.02
N HIS A 631 9.68 20.63 -25.22
CA HIS A 631 9.51 19.93 -26.48
C HIS A 631 9.10 20.88 -27.61
N ILE A 632 8.14 21.77 -27.37
CA ILE A 632 7.66 22.75 -28.36
C ILE A 632 8.80 23.66 -28.82
N VAL A 633 9.59 24.19 -27.88
CA VAL A 633 10.74 25.06 -28.16
C VAL A 633 11.80 24.36 -29.01
N VAL A 634 12.20 23.15 -28.62
CA VAL A 634 13.24 22.38 -29.34
C VAL A 634 12.77 21.95 -30.73
N SER A 635 11.55 21.42 -30.84
CA SER A 635 11.03 20.88 -32.10
C SER A 635 10.69 21.95 -33.13
N HIS A 636 10.39 23.18 -32.72
CA HIS A 636 9.93 24.24 -33.61
C HIS A 636 10.87 25.45 -33.67
N LYS A 637 12.04 25.38 -33.04
CA LYS A 637 13.02 26.48 -32.96
C LYS A 637 12.35 27.81 -32.52
N ILE A 638 11.50 27.72 -31.50
CA ILE A 638 10.84 28.91 -30.93
C ILE A 638 11.80 29.53 -29.92
N ASP A 639 12.20 30.78 -30.15
CA ASP A 639 13.29 31.42 -29.40
C ASP A 639 12.93 31.83 -27.96
N SER A 640 11.67 31.70 -27.53
CA SER A 640 11.22 32.13 -26.19
C SER A 640 10.49 31.02 -25.42
N TYR A 641 11.22 30.37 -24.52
CA TYR A 641 10.68 29.37 -23.60
C TYR A 641 9.62 29.93 -22.66
N ASP A 642 9.90 31.10 -22.09
CA ASP A 642 9.01 31.76 -21.11
C ASP A 642 7.65 32.10 -21.71
N PHE A 643 7.62 32.57 -22.97
CA PHE A 643 6.38 32.84 -23.68
C PHE A 643 5.53 31.56 -23.89
N VAL A 644 6.18 30.43 -24.20
CA VAL A 644 5.49 29.13 -24.37
C VAL A 644 4.93 28.63 -23.04
N VAL A 645 5.70 28.75 -21.96
CA VAL A 645 5.26 28.39 -20.60
C VAL A 645 4.10 29.27 -20.14
N GLU A 646 4.16 30.58 -20.39
CA GLU A 646 3.11 31.54 -20.01
C GLU A 646 1.78 31.20 -20.70
N GLU A 647 1.77 30.96 -22.01
CA GLU A 647 0.54 30.65 -22.74
C GLU A 647 -0.02 29.27 -22.36
N LEU A 648 0.85 28.28 -22.09
CA LEU A 648 0.44 26.97 -21.57
C LEU A 648 -0.09 27.04 -20.13
N SER A 649 0.48 27.90 -19.28
CA SER A 649 0.03 28.11 -17.90
C SER A 649 -1.35 28.75 -17.85
N LYS A 650 -1.58 29.78 -18.68
CA LYS A 650 -2.92 30.37 -18.89
C LYS A 650 -3.92 29.32 -19.39
N TRP A 651 -3.48 28.43 -20.27
CA TRP A 651 -4.33 27.37 -20.82
C TRP A 651 -4.74 26.31 -19.78
N VAL A 652 -3.82 25.86 -18.91
CA VAL A 652 -4.17 24.90 -17.84
C VAL A 652 -4.76 25.55 -16.59
N GLY A 653 -4.81 26.88 -16.53
CA GLY A 653 -5.41 27.65 -15.44
C GLY A 653 -4.57 27.69 -14.16
N ILE A 654 -3.24 27.72 -14.29
CA ILE A 654 -2.29 27.89 -13.19
C ILE A 654 -1.57 29.24 -13.29
N GLU A 655 -1.16 29.83 -12.15
CA GLU A 655 -0.48 31.12 -12.14
C GLU A 655 0.92 31.02 -12.73
N TYR A 656 1.23 31.83 -13.74
CA TYR A 656 2.57 31.91 -14.29
C TYR A 656 3.52 32.60 -13.30
N SER A 657 4.53 31.88 -12.81
CA SER A 657 5.62 32.44 -11.99
C SER A 657 6.92 32.41 -12.78
N SER A 658 7.46 33.58 -13.09
CA SER A 658 8.78 33.74 -13.74
C SER A 658 9.96 33.46 -12.80
N ASN A 659 9.71 33.26 -11.49
CA ASN A 659 10.71 33.22 -10.43
C ASN A 659 10.84 31.83 -9.78
N HIS A 660 11.08 30.77 -10.57
CA HIS A 660 11.49 29.46 -10.04
C HIS A 660 12.84 29.02 -10.62
N ASP A 661 13.88 29.81 -10.35
CA ASP A 661 15.20 29.22 -10.13
C ASP A 661 15.11 28.36 -8.86
N ARG A 662 15.45 27.06 -8.97
CA ARG A 662 15.67 26.09 -7.88
C ARG A 662 14.46 25.32 -7.32
N LEU A 663 13.78 24.57 -8.19
CA LEU A 663 13.48 23.18 -7.81
C LEU A 663 14.77 22.37 -8.07
N THR A 664 15.62 22.23 -7.04
CA THR A 664 16.89 21.49 -7.11
C THR A 664 16.64 20.01 -7.35
N TRP A 665 16.46 19.63 -8.61
CA TRP A 665 16.45 18.23 -9.04
C TRP A 665 17.71 17.97 -9.84
N LYS A 666 18.62 17.14 -9.30
CA LYS A 666 19.78 16.64 -10.03
C LYS A 666 19.31 15.77 -11.20
N GLN A 667 19.14 16.36 -12.37
CA GLN A 667 19.28 15.66 -13.66
C GLN A 667 20.64 15.99 -14.27
N PRO A 668 21.20 15.13 -15.16
CA PRO A 668 22.44 15.45 -15.85
C PRO A 668 22.22 16.77 -16.60
N GLN A 669 23.06 17.75 -16.29
CA GLN A 669 23.07 19.04 -17.00
C GLN A 669 23.32 18.78 -18.49
N LEU A 670 22.27 18.87 -19.29
CA LEU A 670 22.42 19.40 -20.64
C LEU A 670 22.38 20.91 -20.48
N ASP A 671 23.53 21.52 -20.66
CA ASP A 671 23.76 22.95 -20.55
C ASP A 671 22.99 23.69 -21.66
N ILE A 672 21.70 23.96 -21.43
CA ILE A 672 20.84 24.73 -22.34
C ILE A 672 20.75 26.20 -21.88
N LYS A 673 21.27 26.55 -20.69
CA LYS A 673 21.19 27.92 -20.12
C LYS A 673 21.99 28.97 -20.91
N ASN A 674 22.84 28.58 -21.86
CA ASN A 674 23.68 29.49 -22.64
C ASN A 674 23.21 29.76 -24.08
N ALA A 675 22.02 29.30 -24.49
CA ALA A 675 21.50 29.63 -25.81
C ALA A 675 20.18 30.39 -25.68
N TYR A 676 20.10 31.53 -26.37
CA TYR A 676 18.87 32.30 -26.63
C TYR A 676 18.45 33.28 -25.51
N LYS A 677 19.22 34.36 -25.40
CA LYS A 677 18.65 35.69 -25.14
C LYS A 677 18.43 36.32 -26.51
N ASP A 678 17.19 36.36 -27.01
CA ASP A 678 16.75 37.37 -27.98
C ASP A 678 15.22 37.31 -28.18
N GLU A 679 14.62 38.45 -28.55
CA GLU A 679 13.18 38.64 -28.68
C GLU A 679 12.56 37.78 -29.80
N CYS A 680 11.43 37.13 -29.48
CA CYS A 680 10.70 36.27 -30.40
C CYS A 680 9.94 37.08 -31.48
N PRO A 681 10.12 36.78 -32.79
CA PRO A 681 9.43 37.47 -33.89
C PRO A 681 7.89 37.33 -33.80
N SER A 682 7.15 38.38 -34.19
CA SER A 682 5.68 38.45 -34.13
C SER A 682 4.95 37.31 -34.85
N ASN A 683 5.50 36.84 -35.98
CA ASN A 683 4.94 35.75 -36.78
C ASN A 683 4.93 34.39 -36.05
N SER A 684 5.95 34.13 -35.22
CA SER A 684 6.07 32.89 -34.43
C SER A 684 5.07 32.86 -33.26
N LYS A 685 4.71 34.04 -32.72
CA LYS A 685 3.70 34.18 -31.65
C LYS A 685 2.29 33.94 -32.17
N GLU A 686 1.98 34.42 -33.37
CA GLU A 686 0.67 34.17 -34.03
C GLU A 686 0.52 32.71 -34.47
N GLN A 687 1.60 32.07 -34.96
CA GLN A 687 1.60 30.63 -35.26
C GLN A 687 1.43 29.78 -33.99
N LEU A 688 2.10 30.11 -32.88
CA LEU A 688 1.90 29.43 -31.60
C LEU A 688 0.49 29.63 -31.05
N ARG A 689 -0.05 30.85 -31.12
CA ARG A 689 -1.43 31.14 -30.71
C ARG A 689 -2.44 30.44 -31.62
N ALA A 690 -2.21 30.34 -32.92
CA ALA A 690 -3.04 29.57 -33.85
C ALA A 690 -2.95 28.05 -33.58
N LEU A 691 -1.79 27.55 -33.17
CA LEU A 691 -1.57 26.17 -32.73
C LEU A 691 -2.31 25.87 -31.42
N ILE A 692 -2.19 26.76 -30.43
CA ILE A 692 -2.92 26.67 -29.15
C ILE A 692 -4.44 26.82 -29.40
N ASN A 693 -4.86 27.70 -30.31
CA ASN A 693 -6.27 27.93 -30.65
C ASN A 693 -6.88 26.87 -31.59
N THR A 694 -6.07 26.00 -32.22
CA THR A 694 -6.58 24.80 -32.90
C THR A 694 -6.74 23.64 -31.93
N ILE A 695 -6.01 23.66 -30.80
CA ILE A 695 -6.17 22.74 -29.67
C ILE A 695 -7.45 23.07 -28.86
N THR A 696 -7.90 24.33 -28.82
CA THR A 696 -9.03 24.79 -27.99
C THR A 696 -10.40 24.29 -28.42
N TRP A 697 -10.62 23.89 -29.68
CA TRP A 697 -11.93 23.36 -30.11
C TRP A 697 -12.21 21.91 -29.67
N PHE A 698 -11.20 21.19 -29.17
CA PHE A 698 -11.29 19.78 -28.79
C PHE A 698 -10.99 19.51 -27.31
N ALA A 699 -10.93 20.54 -26.46
CA ALA A 699 -10.83 20.37 -25.02
C ALA A 699 -12.20 19.96 -24.44
N PRO A 700 -12.47 18.65 -24.35
CA PRO A 700 -12.31 18.01 -23.05
C PRO A 700 -11.73 16.58 -23.15
N LEU A 701 -11.05 16.16 -22.08
CA LEU A 701 -10.67 14.79 -21.72
C LEU A 701 -9.30 14.29 -22.23
N PHE A 702 -8.45 13.97 -21.24
CA PHE A 702 -7.17 13.27 -21.32
C PHE A 702 -7.22 11.86 -21.94
N GLU A 703 -8.36 11.44 -22.49
CA GLU A 703 -8.49 10.24 -23.32
C GLU A 703 -8.08 10.52 -24.77
N GLN A 704 -8.34 11.74 -25.29
CA GLN A 704 -7.90 12.11 -26.62
C GLN A 704 -6.40 12.41 -26.69
N GLN A 705 -5.70 12.73 -25.59
CA GLN A 705 -4.27 13.09 -25.65
C GLN A 705 -3.35 11.97 -26.15
N ARG A 706 -3.67 10.68 -25.94
CA ARG A 706 -2.80 9.59 -26.44
C ARG A 706 -3.04 9.24 -27.91
N LEU A 707 -4.28 9.35 -28.39
CA LEU A 707 -4.60 9.26 -29.82
C LEU A 707 -4.24 10.55 -30.57
N ALA A 708 -4.32 11.71 -29.90
CA ALA A 708 -3.85 12.99 -30.39
C ALA A 708 -2.32 13.00 -30.45
N VAL A 709 -1.58 12.39 -29.54
CA VAL A 709 -0.13 12.20 -29.70
C VAL A 709 0.16 11.40 -30.97
N PHE A 710 -0.56 10.31 -31.24
CA PHE A 710 -0.39 9.59 -32.51
C PHE A 710 -0.80 10.41 -33.74
N TYR A 711 -1.94 11.11 -33.69
CA TYR A 711 -2.44 11.94 -34.79
C TYR A 711 -1.60 13.21 -35.04
N ILE A 712 -1.06 13.82 -33.97
CA ILE A 712 -0.17 14.98 -34.01
C ILE A 712 1.20 14.53 -34.54
N LEU A 713 1.76 13.42 -34.03
CA LEU A 713 3.00 12.86 -34.58
C LEU A 713 2.84 12.49 -36.06
N ASP A 714 1.68 11.95 -36.46
CA ASP A 714 1.40 11.60 -37.86
C ASP A 714 1.16 12.84 -38.74
N LYS A 715 0.45 13.87 -38.26
CA LYS A 715 0.31 15.16 -38.95
C LYS A 715 1.62 15.93 -39.05
N LEU A 716 2.46 15.89 -38.02
CA LEU A 716 3.79 16.49 -38.01
C LEU A 716 4.74 15.73 -38.97
N ARG A 717 4.65 14.40 -39.07
CA ARG A 717 5.37 13.62 -40.10
C ARG A 717 4.87 13.92 -41.52
N ASN A 718 3.56 13.98 -41.73
CA ASN A 718 2.95 14.30 -43.02
C ASN A 718 3.19 15.75 -43.47
N ALA A 719 3.42 16.66 -42.52
CA ALA A 719 3.86 18.04 -42.78
C ALA A 719 5.39 18.18 -42.93
N GLY A 720 6.16 17.07 -42.87
CA GLY A 720 7.62 17.07 -43.03
C GLY A 720 8.41 17.58 -41.81
N MET A 721 7.76 17.70 -40.65
CA MET A 721 8.30 18.28 -39.41
C MET A 721 8.96 17.24 -38.47
N LEU A 722 8.87 15.95 -38.80
CA LEU A 722 9.52 14.83 -38.11
C LEU A 722 10.16 13.89 -39.14
N VAL A 723 11.30 13.28 -38.82
CA VAL A 723 12.02 12.36 -39.73
C VAL A 723 11.18 11.10 -40.00
N GLN A 724 10.99 10.75 -41.27
CA GLN A 724 10.29 9.53 -41.68
C GLN A 724 11.12 8.28 -41.34
N HIS A 725 10.54 7.37 -40.58
CA HIS A 725 10.96 5.96 -40.57
C HIS A 725 9.80 5.08 -41.02
N THR A 726 10.09 4.21 -41.97
CA THR A 726 9.14 3.36 -42.68
C THR A 726 8.39 2.43 -41.71
N PRO A 727 7.06 2.29 -41.81
CA PRO A 727 6.31 1.29 -41.05
C PRO A 727 6.84 -0.12 -41.35
N VAL A 728 6.92 -0.99 -40.34
CA VAL A 728 7.02 -2.44 -40.60
C VAL A 728 5.67 -2.89 -41.12
N GLN A 729 5.55 -3.03 -42.44
CA GLN A 729 4.37 -3.58 -43.10
C GLN A 729 4.16 -5.02 -42.67
N SER A 730 3.20 -5.23 -41.77
CA SER A 730 2.32 -6.38 -41.85
C SER A 730 0.95 -5.94 -41.32
N SER A 731 -0.10 -6.18 -42.10
CA SER A 731 -1.53 -5.93 -41.82
C SER A 731 -2.13 -4.51 -42.01
N LEU A 732 -1.83 -3.84 -43.13
CA LEU A 732 -2.55 -2.62 -43.57
C LEU A 732 -3.67 -2.85 -44.61
N ASN A 733 -4.06 -4.11 -44.87
CA ASN A 733 -5.08 -4.41 -45.89
C ASN A 733 -6.54 -4.40 -45.39
N LEU A 734 -6.83 -4.09 -44.12
CA LEU A 734 -8.21 -4.13 -43.60
C LEU A 734 -8.91 -2.76 -43.53
N LEU A 735 -8.19 -1.65 -43.65
CA LEU A 735 -8.75 -0.29 -43.58
C LEU A 735 -8.99 0.36 -44.95
N ALA A 736 -8.63 -0.31 -46.05
CA ALA A 736 -8.94 0.14 -47.42
C ALA A 736 -10.21 -0.53 -47.99
N GLN A 737 -10.92 -1.34 -47.20
CA GLN A 737 -12.17 -2.03 -47.57
C GLN A 737 -13.37 -1.73 -46.65
N LEU A 738 -13.23 -0.75 -45.73
CA LEU A 738 -14.32 -0.09 -45.00
C LEU A 738 -14.32 1.39 -45.37
#